data_AF-A0A7X1G2M7-F1
#
_entry.id   AF-A0A7X1G2M7-F1
#
_cell.length_a   1.000
_cell.length_b   1.000
_cell.length_c   1.000
_cell.angle_alpha   90.00
_cell.angle_beta   90.00
_cell.angle_gamma   90.00
#
_symmetry.space_group_name_H-M   'P 1'
#
loop_
_entity.id
_entity.type
_entity.pdbx_description
1 polymer ?
#
loop_
_entity_poly.entity_id
_entity_poly.type
_entity_poly.pdbx_seq_one_letter_code
_entity_poly.pdbx_strand_id
1 'polypeptide(L)'
;MQPAACSTPSLTRHTLGMAISMALLTALEPAMADGLVAIDGPMGTALVDSQTPAPVIAIVAPNAQGLSHNRWQDYNVGAAGVVLNNSLSAGQTSVGGRDITVAANPQLVDVAARTILNEVVGTRGSRIDGEQVIFGQAADYVLSNPNGIELNGARLALGQADTATYVVGTAVLADGAIARYDTRDSQQRLVVGQAGVNAGAGSVQLIAPSVMVSGDMTAGGDLSLLMGRQQVDARTLASTDTTPTQTAVDANLLGAMHARRIKVISTQAGAGVNMGITGMHAAQGIQIASAGALAISSTARQNGEPAQATLDAGDEDVSLSAASDLTLTSLAVTGRHIDARSGARLKLDALAHQTETQRPALAEDHWFTLAQGESDAHVTERTLRHVGNSLIAQGRVRLDGVNGIDIAASRIAGPEHVGIYTVRGGVEVGAKLDTQARSVRLASSESPEDNASTYVEQANTSHISGGSVTLPSARLVGATIDASHSLHIGGSGATEIAGLDLRSTLSQGADVRRVTLTETRAHEAVRTHAYQLPTQLNALDGELSIRGTDISISGSRLSAASVGLHSQGNIAIEGSSARMHLEGARPSAAQAARGFDRTSTAVSPSVLAASGTVALRARRSTFRDGDISIAGSHLLAGTALTLDAQDSVWISGIGETEGFTLSGSHWGPMAGASQGSWNRTGFKESQARSTLAGGTVQVTAGTMLDVAGSELDSKGDIKLQASDIQLTASLEPAGPRNWAIWLDNDLPEYHFVSTDGNARTPVTDRVHNGFAMKAGGDIDISAVRLATHAASVNAAGRLTIAGSLASFKDTPVLDSDAIRRHYHGYIPPRRSSWQAPTGLPLAALDVQAPSKNGTTRESAFVAGTVGADTAQRISDLNIPLSLR
;
A
#
# COMPACT_ATOMS: atom_id res chain seq x y z
N MET A 1 69.01 50.17 -21.52
CA MET A 1 67.88 50.73 -22.28
C MET A 1 66.89 49.60 -22.56
N GLN A 2 65.61 49.84 -22.27
CA GLN A 2 64.45 48.91 -22.29
C GLN A 2 63.86 48.68 -23.72
N PRO A 3 62.90 47.74 -23.92
CA PRO A 3 62.69 46.96 -25.16
C PRO A 3 61.52 47.40 -26.07
N ALA A 4 61.43 46.85 -27.30
CA ALA A 4 60.25 46.82 -28.19
C ALA A 4 60.39 45.66 -29.20
N ALA A 5 59.52 44.64 -29.23
CA ALA A 5 58.18 44.53 -29.84
C ALA A 5 58.22 43.95 -31.28
N CYS A 6 57.58 42.79 -31.49
CA CYS A 6 57.41 42.11 -32.78
C CYS A 6 55.91 41.95 -33.06
N SER A 7 55.46 42.36 -34.25
CA SER A 7 54.06 42.40 -34.70
C SER A 7 53.75 41.30 -35.72
N THR A 8 52.56 40.71 -35.61
CA THR A 8 51.95 39.74 -36.54
C THR A 8 50.94 40.43 -37.48
N PRO A 9 50.78 39.99 -38.74
CA PRO A 9 49.77 40.55 -39.64
C PRO A 9 48.40 39.87 -39.47
N SER A 10 47.35 40.67 -39.65
CA SER A 10 45.93 40.32 -39.54
C SER A 10 45.32 39.95 -40.90
N LEU A 11 44.53 38.88 -40.95
CA LEU A 11 43.64 38.55 -42.07
C LEU A 11 42.23 39.06 -41.79
N THR A 12 41.65 39.75 -42.77
CA THR A 12 40.39 40.50 -42.69
C THR A 12 39.15 39.62 -42.89
N ARG A 13 38.07 39.97 -42.17
CA ARG A 13 36.77 39.27 -42.00
C ARG A 13 35.93 38.98 -43.27
N HIS A 14 36.38 39.28 -44.48
CA HIS A 14 35.50 39.27 -45.67
C HIS A 14 35.75 38.12 -46.66
N THR A 15 36.83 37.37 -46.52
CA THR A 15 37.10 36.17 -47.33
C THR A 15 36.51 34.90 -46.71
N LEU A 16 36.35 34.86 -45.37
CA LEU A 16 35.74 33.72 -44.67
C LEU A 16 34.24 33.61 -44.92
N GLY A 17 33.52 34.74 -44.99
CA GLY A 17 32.07 34.75 -45.28
C GLY A 17 31.72 34.30 -46.70
N MET A 18 32.56 34.63 -47.68
CA MET A 18 32.35 34.22 -49.08
C MET A 18 32.72 32.75 -49.30
N ALA A 19 33.74 32.24 -48.59
CA ALA A 19 34.10 30.82 -48.59
C ALA A 19 33.05 29.95 -47.87
N ILE A 20 32.44 30.45 -46.79
CA ILE A 20 31.33 29.77 -46.10
C ILE A 20 30.05 29.78 -46.97
N SER A 21 29.74 30.88 -47.68
CA SER A 21 28.60 30.89 -48.62
C SER A 21 28.80 30.00 -49.85
N MET A 22 30.01 29.87 -50.40
CA MET A 22 30.27 28.93 -51.51
C MET A 22 30.35 27.47 -51.04
N ALA A 23 30.77 27.22 -49.79
CA ALA A 23 30.71 25.88 -49.18
C ALA A 23 29.27 25.48 -48.79
N LEU A 24 28.41 26.44 -48.43
CA LEU A 24 26.97 26.18 -48.20
C LEU A 24 26.17 26.01 -49.50
N LEU A 25 26.59 26.60 -50.63
CA LEU A 25 25.91 26.42 -51.92
C LEU A 25 26.32 25.16 -52.69
N THR A 26 27.39 24.47 -52.28
CA THR A 26 27.87 23.22 -52.91
C THR A 26 27.55 21.96 -52.10
N ALA A 27 26.78 22.08 -51.01
CA ALA A 27 26.24 20.97 -50.23
C ALA A 27 24.70 20.85 -50.32
N LEU A 28 24.07 21.43 -51.35
CA LEU A 28 22.77 20.96 -51.82
C LEU A 28 22.99 19.89 -52.88
N GLU A 29 23.56 18.77 -52.47
CA GLU A 29 23.25 17.53 -53.17
C GLU A 29 21.79 17.19 -52.84
N PRO A 30 20.93 16.84 -53.81
CA PRO A 30 19.67 16.21 -53.48
C PRO A 30 20.01 15.00 -52.60
N ALA A 31 19.30 14.84 -51.48
CA ALA A 31 19.35 13.61 -50.72
C ALA A 31 18.86 12.47 -51.63
N MET A 32 19.77 11.93 -52.45
CA MET A 32 19.54 10.74 -53.24
C MET A 32 19.23 9.64 -52.23
N ALA A 33 18.02 9.12 -52.31
CA ALA A 33 17.50 8.07 -51.46
C ALA A 33 18.33 6.79 -51.66
N ASP A 34 19.41 6.64 -50.90
CA ASP A 34 20.03 5.35 -50.66
C ASP A 34 19.05 4.55 -49.79
N GLY A 35 18.16 3.78 -50.43
CA GLY A 35 17.20 3.02 -49.64
C GLY A 35 15.99 2.40 -50.32
N LEU A 36 15.63 2.76 -51.55
CA LEU A 36 14.52 2.13 -52.31
C LEU A 36 15.07 1.42 -53.54
N VAL A 37 15.26 0.11 -53.46
CA VAL A 37 15.82 -0.71 -54.55
C VAL A 37 14.83 -1.82 -54.88
N ALA A 38 13.99 -1.59 -55.88
CA ALA A 38 13.02 -2.57 -56.37
C ALA A 38 13.73 -3.72 -57.08
N ILE A 39 13.18 -4.93 -56.94
CA ILE A 39 13.62 -6.11 -57.68
C ILE A 39 12.42 -6.81 -58.33
N ASP A 40 12.71 -7.73 -59.24
CA ASP A 40 11.66 -8.45 -59.93
C ASP A 40 10.89 -9.39 -58.99
N GLY A 41 9.56 -9.36 -59.11
CA GLY A 41 8.64 -10.08 -58.26
C GLY A 41 7.57 -10.82 -59.07
N PRO A 42 6.71 -11.62 -58.40
CA PRO A 42 5.73 -12.46 -59.08
C PRO A 42 4.70 -11.69 -59.91
N MET A 43 4.59 -10.37 -59.71
CA MET A 43 3.64 -9.49 -60.42
C MET A 43 4.35 -8.33 -61.14
N GLY A 44 5.67 -8.44 -61.34
CA GLY A 44 6.52 -7.44 -61.97
C GLY A 44 7.45 -6.73 -60.99
N THR A 45 8.09 -5.67 -61.48
CA THR A 45 9.02 -4.81 -60.73
C THR A 45 8.40 -3.43 -60.52
N ALA A 46 8.34 -2.95 -59.28
CA ALA A 46 7.84 -1.59 -58.98
C ALA A 46 8.75 -0.52 -59.62
N LEU A 47 8.16 0.58 -60.10
CA LEU A 47 8.90 1.70 -60.68
C LEU A 47 9.07 2.80 -59.62
N VAL A 48 10.31 3.25 -59.41
CA VAL A 48 10.63 4.30 -58.44
C VAL A 48 11.07 5.56 -59.18
N ASP A 49 10.31 6.64 -59.03
CA ASP A 49 10.72 7.98 -59.46
C ASP A 49 11.29 8.75 -58.27
N SER A 50 12.61 8.97 -58.29
CA SER A 50 13.34 9.72 -57.27
C SER A 50 13.64 11.16 -57.69
N GLN A 51 13.12 11.64 -58.82
CA GLN A 51 13.32 13.02 -59.29
C GLN A 51 12.30 14.01 -58.71
N THR A 52 11.27 13.51 -58.02
CA THR A 52 10.27 14.30 -57.31
C THR A 52 10.75 14.73 -55.92
N PRO A 53 10.14 15.77 -55.29
CA PRO A 53 10.54 16.25 -53.96
C PRO A 53 10.49 15.20 -52.83
N ALA A 54 9.73 14.12 -53.03
CA ALA A 54 9.77 12.86 -52.29
C ALA A 54 9.59 11.71 -53.30
N PRO A 55 10.24 10.54 -53.15
CA PRO A 55 10.14 9.46 -54.12
C PRO A 55 8.70 8.99 -54.34
N VAL A 56 8.36 8.68 -55.60
CA VAL A 56 7.07 8.10 -55.99
C VAL A 56 7.28 6.65 -56.44
N ILE A 57 6.68 5.72 -55.73
CA ILE A 57 6.64 4.29 -56.05
C ILE A 57 5.36 4.02 -56.82
N ALA A 58 5.47 3.76 -58.12
CA ALA A 58 4.40 3.10 -58.85
C ALA A 58 4.40 1.61 -58.45
N ILE A 59 3.38 1.20 -57.71
CA ILE A 59 3.21 -0.18 -57.28
C ILE A 59 2.86 -1.08 -58.46
N VAL A 60 3.19 -2.37 -58.36
CA VAL A 60 2.82 -3.36 -59.39
C VAL A 60 1.31 -3.59 -59.44
N ALA A 61 0.81 -4.05 -60.59
CA ALA A 61 -0.61 -4.37 -60.77
C ALA A 61 -1.11 -5.36 -59.71
N PRO A 62 -2.28 -5.13 -59.10
CA PRO A 62 -2.83 -6.07 -58.12
C PRO A 62 -3.29 -7.37 -58.79
N ASN A 63 -3.23 -8.49 -58.06
CA ASN A 63 -3.80 -9.76 -58.51
C ASN A 63 -5.33 -9.78 -58.41
N ALA A 64 -5.95 -10.92 -58.76
CA ALA A 64 -7.40 -11.12 -58.63
C ALA A 64 -7.93 -10.95 -57.18
N GLN A 65 -7.04 -11.12 -56.18
CA GLN A 65 -7.33 -10.82 -54.78
C GLN A 65 -6.94 -9.39 -54.38
N GLY A 66 -6.78 -8.47 -55.33
CA GLY A 66 -6.50 -7.06 -55.08
C GLY A 66 -5.19 -6.78 -54.32
N LEU A 67 -4.30 -7.77 -54.18
CA LEU A 67 -3.01 -7.64 -53.54
C LEU A 67 -1.98 -7.17 -54.57
N SER A 68 -1.31 -6.04 -54.31
CA SER A 68 -0.09 -5.62 -55.00
C SER A 68 1.12 -6.06 -54.17
N HIS A 69 1.99 -6.89 -54.74
CA HIS A 69 3.12 -7.55 -54.07
C HIS A 69 4.42 -7.05 -54.69
N ASN A 70 5.00 -6.05 -54.02
CA ASN A 70 6.19 -5.34 -54.42
C ASN A 70 7.38 -5.94 -53.66
N ARG A 71 8.43 -6.33 -54.38
CA ARG A 71 9.64 -6.89 -53.80
C ARG A 71 10.81 -5.92 -53.86
N TRP A 72 11.59 -5.94 -52.78
CA TRP A 72 12.65 -4.97 -52.55
C TRP A 72 13.94 -5.68 -52.15
N GLN A 73 15.05 -5.26 -52.75
CA GLN A 73 16.37 -5.48 -52.17
C GLN A 73 16.49 -4.64 -50.90
N ASP A 74 16.07 -3.37 -50.98
CA ASP A 74 16.10 -2.41 -49.88
C ASP A 74 14.85 -1.54 -49.91
N TYR A 75 14.25 -1.31 -48.72
CA TYR A 75 13.09 -0.44 -48.55
C TYR A 75 13.26 0.45 -47.33
N ASN A 76 13.55 1.73 -47.55
CA ASN A 76 13.74 2.74 -46.51
C ASN A 76 13.04 4.05 -46.93
N VAL A 77 12.49 4.75 -45.94
CA VAL A 77 11.77 6.01 -46.13
C VAL A 77 12.48 7.07 -45.32
N GLY A 78 13.10 8.04 -45.99
CA GLY A 78 13.74 9.17 -45.33
C GLY A 78 12.72 10.23 -44.87
N ALA A 79 13.22 11.30 -44.24
CA ALA A 79 12.39 12.39 -43.73
C ALA A 79 11.54 13.12 -44.79
N ALA A 80 11.95 13.07 -46.07
CA ALA A 80 11.16 13.60 -47.18
C ALA A 80 9.85 12.82 -47.43
N GLY A 81 9.76 11.60 -46.89
CA GLY A 81 8.64 10.70 -47.08
C GLY A 81 8.67 9.95 -48.42
N VAL A 82 7.59 9.22 -48.72
CA VAL A 82 7.41 8.46 -49.97
C VAL A 82 5.94 8.42 -50.36
N VAL A 83 5.66 8.42 -51.67
CA VAL A 83 4.32 8.23 -52.21
C VAL A 83 4.19 6.85 -52.83
N LEU A 84 3.22 6.05 -52.37
CA LEU A 84 2.79 4.82 -53.02
C LEU A 84 1.65 5.17 -53.99
N ASN A 85 1.92 5.15 -55.29
CA ASN A 85 0.96 5.52 -56.32
C ASN A 85 0.01 4.36 -56.61
N ASN A 86 -1.16 4.36 -55.98
CA ASN A 86 -2.29 3.45 -56.17
C ASN A 86 -3.43 4.11 -56.97
N SER A 87 -3.11 5.08 -57.84
CA SER A 87 -4.10 5.90 -58.54
C SER A 87 -4.26 5.51 -60.01
N LEU A 88 -5.51 5.43 -60.47
CA LEU A 88 -5.88 5.27 -61.88
C LEU A 88 -5.90 6.61 -62.64
N SER A 89 -5.76 7.74 -61.93
CA SER A 89 -5.78 9.09 -62.50
C SER A 89 -4.66 9.96 -61.95
N ALA A 90 -4.21 10.93 -62.74
CA ALA A 90 -3.27 11.94 -62.25
C ALA A 90 -3.93 12.86 -61.22
N GLY A 91 -3.13 13.44 -60.31
CA GLY A 91 -3.61 14.36 -59.29
C GLY A 91 -2.48 14.92 -58.43
N GLN A 92 -2.83 15.50 -57.29
CA GLN A 92 -1.90 16.09 -56.34
C GLN A 92 -2.01 15.40 -54.99
N THR A 93 -0.89 15.28 -54.29
CA THR A 93 -0.80 14.77 -52.92
C THR A 93 0.23 15.58 -52.14
N SER A 94 0.12 15.62 -50.81
CA SER A 94 1.12 16.24 -49.94
C SER A 94 1.86 15.15 -49.16
N VAL A 95 3.18 15.22 -49.10
CA VAL A 95 4.02 14.29 -48.32
C VAL A 95 5.20 15.04 -47.74
N GLY A 96 5.49 14.83 -46.45
CA GLY A 96 6.56 15.55 -45.75
C GLY A 96 6.35 17.07 -45.75
N GLY A 97 5.09 17.52 -45.83
CA GLY A 97 4.72 18.93 -45.94
C GLY A 97 4.99 19.58 -47.30
N ARG A 98 5.15 18.79 -48.37
CA ARG A 98 5.38 19.26 -49.74
C ARG A 98 4.32 18.70 -50.69
N ASP A 99 3.79 19.56 -51.54
CA ASP A 99 2.84 19.15 -52.57
C ASP A 99 3.57 18.58 -53.79
N ILE A 100 3.11 17.42 -54.25
CA ILE A 100 3.67 16.68 -55.38
C ILE A 100 2.53 16.37 -56.36
N THR A 101 2.77 16.65 -57.64
CA THR A 101 1.87 16.19 -58.72
C THR A 101 2.29 14.79 -59.12
N VAL A 102 1.35 13.86 -59.06
CA VAL A 102 1.58 12.43 -59.31
C VAL A 102 0.72 12.01 -60.49
N ALA A 103 1.33 11.43 -61.52
CA ALA A 103 0.60 10.88 -62.68
C ALA A 103 -0.18 9.61 -62.29
N ALA A 104 -1.13 9.17 -63.13
CA ALA A 104 -1.74 7.85 -62.98
C ALA A 104 -0.63 6.77 -62.96
N ASN A 105 -0.78 5.75 -62.12
CA ASN A 105 0.19 4.67 -62.07
C ASN A 105 0.14 3.88 -63.40
N PRO A 106 1.21 3.90 -64.22
CA PRO A 106 1.20 3.25 -65.54
C PRO A 106 1.14 1.71 -65.47
N GLN A 107 1.33 1.13 -64.30
CA GLN A 107 1.21 -0.31 -64.07
C GLN A 107 -0.21 -0.75 -63.71
N LEU A 108 -1.12 0.19 -63.41
CA LEU A 108 -2.53 -0.10 -63.17
C LEU A 108 -3.32 0.06 -64.47
N VAL A 109 -4.20 -0.90 -64.76
CA VAL A 109 -5.10 -0.83 -65.94
C VAL A 109 -6.45 -0.27 -65.52
N ASP A 110 -7.24 -1.04 -64.74
CA ASP A 110 -8.61 -0.66 -64.35
C ASP A 110 -8.90 -0.78 -62.84
N VAL A 111 -8.00 -1.40 -62.07
CA VAL A 111 -8.23 -1.73 -60.66
C VAL A 111 -7.05 -1.31 -59.82
N ALA A 112 -7.33 -0.54 -58.76
CA ALA A 112 -6.36 -0.21 -57.73
C ALA A 112 -6.24 -1.34 -56.70
N ALA A 113 -5.09 -1.42 -56.03
CA ALA A 113 -4.86 -2.41 -54.98
C ALA A 113 -5.73 -2.13 -53.75
N ARG A 114 -6.22 -3.19 -53.09
CA ARG A 114 -6.81 -3.13 -51.74
C ARG A 114 -5.78 -3.38 -50.64
N THR A 115 -4.68 -4.04 -50.98
CA THR A 115 -3.57 -4.32 -50.07
C THR A 115 -2.27 -4.14 -50.83
N ILE A 116 -1.35 -3.36 -50.28
CA ILE A 116 -0.02 -3.11 -50.81
C ILE A 116 0.99 -3.79 -49.89
N LEU A 117 1.57 -4.90 -50.35
CA LEU A 117 2.65 -5.61 -49.67
C LEU A 117 4.00 -5.16 -50.23
N ASN A 118 4.84 -4.65 -49.35
CA ASN A 118 6.25 -4.37 -49.58
C ASN A 118 7.06 -5.46 -48.86
N GLU A 119 7.61 -6.41 -49.62
CA GLU A 119 8.41 -7.51 -49.10
C GLU A 119 9.89 -7.24 -49.38
N VAL A 120 10.70 -7.11 -48.32
CA VAL A 120 12.16 -7.01 -48.45
C VAL A 120 12.75 -8.42 -48.42
N VAL A 121 13.36 -8.82 -49.53
CA VAL A 121 14.06 -10.12 -49.65
C VAL A 121 15.58 -9.99 -49.62
N GLY A 122 16.08 -8.75 -49.57
CA GLY A 122 17.50 -8.47 -49.33
C GLY A 122 17.93 -8.81 -47.89
N THR A 123 19.15 -8.41 -47.54
CA THR A 123 19.75 -8.73 -46.23
C THR A 123 19.79 -7.55 -45.25
N ARG A 124 19.28 -6.38 -45.65
CA ARG A 124 19.28 -5.16 -44.83
C ARG A 124 17.92 -4.93 -44.17
N GLY A 125 17.94 -4.39 -42.95
CA GLY A 125 16.74 -3.91 -42.27
C GLY A 125 16.16 -2.65 -42.94
N SER A 126 14.93 -2.32 -42.60
CA SER A 126 14.21 -1.15 -43.11
C SER A 126 14.16 -0.04 -42.07
N ARG A 127 14.39 1.21 -42.48
CA ARG A 127 14.23 2.41 -41.66
C ARG A 127 13.18 3.34 -42.24
N ILE A 128 12.21 3.75 -41.41
CA ILE A 128 11.07 4.59 -41.78
C ILE A 128 11.08 5.85 -40.90
N ASP A 129 11.63 6.93 -41.45
CA ASP A 129 11.87 8.21 -40.76
C ASP A 129 10.91 9.33 -41.18
N GLY A 130 9.93 9.02 -42.03
CA GLY A 130 9.09 10.03 -42.66
C GLY A 130 7.69 9.54 -43.01
N GLU A 131 6.95 10.44 -43.64
CA GLU A 131 5.57 10.19 -44.05
C GLU A 131 5.49 9.29 -45.28
N GLN A 132 4.57 8.35 -45.25
CA GLN A 132 4.20 7.49 -46.35
C GLN A 132 2.78 7.88 -46.76
N VAL A 133 2.53 8.00 -48.05
CA VAL A 133 1.20 8.37 -48.55
C VAL A 133 0.76 7.40 -49.63
N ILE A 134 -0.41 6.79 -49.46
CA ILE A 134 -1.06 6.03 -50.52
C ILE A 134 -1.85 7.03 -51.36
N PHE A 135 -1.35 7.34 -52.55
CA PHE A 135 -2.01 8.25 -53.48
C PHE A 135 -3.00 7.47 -54.36
N GLY A 136 -4.25 7.95 -54.45
CA GLY A 136 -5.32 7.28 -55.18
C GLY A 136 -6.29 6.57 -54.26
N GLN A 137 -6.66 5.33 -54.59
CA GLN A 137 -7.58 4.55 -53.76
C GLN A 137 -6.89 4.11 -52.47
N ALA A 138 -7.60 4.24 -51.34
CA ALA A 138 -7.12 3.78 -50.03
C ALA A 138 -6.95 2.24 -50.02
N ALA A 139 -5.96 1.78 -49.27
CA ALA A 139 -5.57 0.38 -49.20
C ALA A 139 -4.88 0.05 -47.88
N ASP A 140 -4.92 -1.23 -47.48
CA ASP A 140 -4.05 -1.76 -46.44
C ASP A 140 -2.59 -1.68 -46.88
N TYR A 141 -1.71 -1.41 -45.93
CA TYR A 141 -0.27 -1.35 -46.13
C TYR A 141 0.41 -2.45 -45.33
N VAL A 142 1.34 -3.18 -45.95
CA VAL A 142 2.17 -4.18 -45.27
C VAL A 142 3.64 -3.97 -45.63
N LEU A 143 4.51 -3.85 -44.63
CA LEU A 143 5.96 -3.93 -44.79
C LEU A 143 6.48 -5.18 -44.07
N SER A 144 7.00 -6.14 -44.84
CA SER A 144 7.58 -7.37 -44.31
C SER A 144 9.09 -7.34 -44.54
N ASN A 145 9.87 -7.34 -43.45
CA ASN A 145 11.33 -7.42 -43.53
C ASN A 145 11.88 -8.30 -42.39
N PRO A 146 12.34 -9.53 -42.67
CA PRO A 146 12.86 -10.43 -41.63
C PRO A 146 14.17 -9.94 -41.00
N ASN A 147 14.84 -8.95 -41.60
CA ASN A 147 16.09 -8.35 -41.14
C ASN A 147 15.91 -7.18 -40.16
N GLY A 148 14.68 -6.86 -39.78
CA GLY A 148 14.36 -5.80 -38.80
C GLY A 148 13.74 -4.55 -39.43
N ILE A 149 13.01 -3.80 -38.60
CA ILE A 149 12.30 -2.58 -39.00
C ILE A 149 12.50 -1.53 -37.89
N GLU A 150 12.93 -0.33 -38.25
CA GLU A 150 12.97 0.86 -37.39
C GLU A 150 11.96 1.90 -37.89
N LEU A 151 11.05 2.31 -37.00
CA LEU A 151 10.04 3.33 -37.22
C LEU A 151 10.39 4.54 -36.34
N ASN A 152 10.79 5.67 -36.91
CA ASN A 152 11.22 6.82 -36.14
C ASN A 152 10.67 8.11 -36.75
N GLY A 153 9.41 8.39 -36.48
CA GLY A 153 8.65 9.44 -37.18
C GLY A 153 7.87 8.88 -38.36
N ALA A 154 7.60 7.58 -38.37
CA ALA A 154 6.78 6.93 -39.38
C ALA A 154 5.35 7.47 -39.31
N ARG A 155 4.90 8.10 -40.40
CA ARG A 155 3.52 8.58 -40.54
C ARG A 155 2.89 7.91 -41.74
N LEU A 156 1.66 7.44 -41.61
CA LEU A 156 0.90 6.91 -42.75
C LEU A 156 -0.54 7.40 -42.61
N ALA A 157 -0.99 8.22 -43.55
CA ALA A 157 -2.36 8.70 -43.59
C ALA A 157 -3.28 7.60 -44.15
N LEU A 158 -3.82 6.76 -43.27
CA LEU A 158 -4.76 5.70 -43.61
C LEU A 158 -6.22 6.15 -43.49
N GLY A 159 -7.10 5.53 -44.27
CA GLY A 159 -8.54 5.59 -44.04
C GLY A 159 -8.96 4.78 -42.82
N GLN A 160 -10.16 5.05 -42.31
CA GLN A 160 -10.69 4.44 -41.08
C GLN A 160 -10.77 2.90 -41.13
N ALA A 161 -10.97 2.33 -42.32
CA ALA A 161 -11.07 0.88 -42.51
C ALA A 161 -9.72 0.21 -42.79
N ASP A 162 -8.65 0.99 -43.00
CA ASP A 162 -7.37 0.48 -43.48
C ASP A 162 -6.37 0.28 -42.35
N THR A 163 -5.41 -0.60 -42.57
CA THR A 163 -4.39 -1.00 -41.58
C THR A 163 -2.98 -0.91 -42.13
N ALA A 164 -2.05 -0.38 -41.32
CA ALA A 164 -0.61 -0.48 -41.55
C ALA A 164 -0.05 -1.66 -40.74
N THR A 165 0.54 -2.63 -41.40
CA THR A 165 1.13 -3.81 -40.76
C THR A 165 2.64 -3.84 -41.01
N TYR A 166 3.42 -3.72 -39.94
CA TYR A 166 4.88 -3.83 -39.97
C TYR A 166 5.29 -5.16 -39.37
N VAL A 167 5.95 -6.00 -40.18
CA VAL A 167 6.27 -7.38 -39.82
C VAL A 167 7.78 -7.60 -39.90
N VAL A 168 8.41 -7.89 -38.77
CA VAL A 168 9.78 -8.43 -38.74
C VAL A 168 9.69 -9.94 -38.91
N GLY A 169 9.54 -10.35 -40.16
CA GLY A 169 9.20 -11.71 -40.54
C GLY A 169 8.85 -11.80 -42.01
N THR A 170 8.12 -12.85 -42.38
CA THR A 170 7.62 -13.08 -43.74
C THR A 170 6.11 -13.04 -43.79
N ALA A 171 5.55 -12.48 -44.86
CA ALA A 171 4.13 -12.55 -45.17
C ALA A 171 3.88 -13.79 -46.05
N VAL A 172 3.13 -14.76 -45.53
CA VAL A 172 2.86 -16.00 -46.25
C VAL A 172 1.52 -15.91 -46.96
N LEU A 173 1.56 -16.11 -48.27
CA LEU A 173 0.38 -16.04 -49.13
C LEU A 173 -0.33 -17.39 -49.22
N ALA A 174 -1.66 -17.36 -49.32
CA ALA A 174 -2.50 -18.48 -49.74
C ALA A 174 -3.62 -17.95 -50.66
N ASP A 175 -3.88 -18.67 -51.76
CA ASP A 175 -4.90 -18.30 -52.75
C ASP A 175 -4.82 -16.85 -53.25
N GLY A 176 -3.59 -16.30 -53.33
CA GLY A 176 -3.33 -14.93 -53.80
C GLY A 176 -3.54 -13.82 -52.76
N ALA A 177 -3.89 -14.15 -51.51
CA ALA A 177 -4.00 -13.18 -50.42
C ALA A 177 -2.99 -13.49 -49.29
N ILE A 178 -2.73 -12.51 -48.43
CA ILE A 178 -1.92 -12.74 -47.21
C ILE A 178 -2.76 -13.58 -46.25
N ALA A 179 -2.27 -14.77 -45.93
CA ALA A 179 -2.94 -15.69 -45.00
C ALA A 179 -2.41 -15.53 -43.58
N ARG A 180 -1.08 -15.39 -43.45
CA ARG A 180 -0.41 -15.33 -42.14
C ARG A 180 0.89 -14.55 -42.21
N TYR A 181 1.33 -14.10 -41.05
CA TYR A 181 2.65 -13.53 -40.82
C TYR A 181 3.48 -14.52 -40.00
N ASP A 182 4.70 -14.82 -40.43
CA ASP A 182 5.59 -15.78 -39.76
C ASP A 182 6.83 -15.07 -39.23
N THR A 183 6.99 -15.06 -37.92
CA THR A 183 8.14 -14.46 -37.21
C THR A 183 9.12 -15.52 -36.69
N ARG A 184 8.89 -16.81 -36.96
CA ARG A 184 9.65 -17.90 -36.33
C ARG A 184 11.11 -17.89 -36.74
N ASP A 185 11.44 -17.59 -37.99
CA ASP A 185 12.83 -17.62 -38.47
C ASP A 185 13.59 -16.30 -38.26
N SER A 186 12.89 -15.23 -37.87
CA SER A 186 13.49 -13.92 -37.63
C SER A 186 14.15 -13.81 -36.26
N GLN A 187 15.34 -13.22 -36.21
CA GLN A 187 16.10 -12.93 -34.97
C GLN A 187 16.16 -11.44 -34.65
N GLN A 188 15.77 -10.60 -35.61
CA GLN A 188 15.85 -9.14 -35.49
C GLN A 188 14.61 -8.59 -34.79
N ARG A 189 14.71 -7.33 -34.36
CA ARG A 189 13.66 -6.64 -33.60
C ARG A 189 12.98 -5.56 -34.44
N LEU A 190 11.79 -5.16 -34.01
CA LEU A 190 11.15 -3.93 -34.44
C LEU A 190 11.45 -2.82 -33.42
N VAL A 191 11.87 -1.66 -33.89
CA VAL A 191 12.17 -0.50 -33.04
C VAL A 191 11.24 0.65 -33.40
N VAL A 192 10.57 1.23 -32.41
CA VAL A 192 9.93 2.54 -32.51
C VAL A 192 10.82 3.55 -31.79
N GLY A 193 11.41 4.46 -32.56
CA GLY A 193 12.26 5.54 -32.06
C GLY A 193 11.48 6.65 -31.36
N GLN A 194 12.19 7.65 -30.86
CA GLN A 194 11.64 8.77 -30.09
C GLN A 194 10.62 9.61 -30.88
N ALA A 195 10.74 9.67 -32.21
CA ALA A 195 9.79 10.42 -33.05
C ALA A 195 8.47 9.66 -33.29
N GLY A 196 8.35 8.42 -32.80
CA GLY A 196 7.07 7.71 -32.70
C GLY A 196 6.49 7.19 -34.02
N VAL A 197 5.22 6.80 -33.95
CA VAL A 197 4.39 6.31 -35.07
C VAL A 197 3.04 7.01 -35.06
N ASN A 198 2.54 7.41 -36.24
CA ASN A 198 1.19 7.96 -36.40
C ASN A 198 0.50 7.35 -37.63
N ALA A 199 -0.62 6.65 -37.42
CA ALA A 199 -1.39 5.99 -38.48
C ALA A 199 -2.62 6.78 -38.96
N GLY A 200 -2.75 8.05 -38.58
CA GLY A 200 -3.90 8.88 -38.95
C GLY A 200 -5.22 8.29 -38.45
N ALA A 201 -6.20 8.13 -39.34
CA ALA A 201 -7.51 7.58 -39.01
C ALA A 201 -7.54 6.04 -38.94
N GLY A 202 -6.55 5.34 -39.50
CA GLY A 202 -6.55 3.88 -39.61
C GLY A 202 -5.92 3.17 -38.42
N SER A 203 -5.71 1.86 -38.58
CA SER A 203 -5.15 0.96 -37.57
C SER A 203 -3.66 0.69 -37.82
N VAL A 204 -2.91 0.29 -36.79
CA VAL A 204 -1.52 -0.14 -36.91
C VAL A 204 -1.26 -1.46 -36.18
N GLN A 205 -0.50 -2.33 -36.83
CA GLN A 205 -0.11 -3.64 -36.33
C GLN A 205 1.41 -3.76 -36.42
N LEU A 206 2.04 -4.05 -35.28
CA LEU A 206 3.48 -4.31 -35.17
C LEU A 206 3.67 -5.78 -34.78
N ILE A 207 4.22 -6.58 -35.68
CA ILE A 207 4.35 -8.03 -35.52
C ILE A 207 5.83 -8.39 -35.63
N ALA A 208 6.45 -8.84 -34.54
CA ALA A 208 7.88 -9.12 -34.52
C ALA A 208 8.27 -10.14 -33.44
N PRO A 209 9.45 -10.78 -33.55
CA PRO A 209 10.00 -11.55 -32.43
C PRO A 209 10.13 -10.71 -31.15
N SER A 210 10.64 -9.49 -31.27
CA SER A 210 10.84 -8.52 -30.18
C SER A 210 10.50 -7.10 -30.65
N VAL A 211 9.95 -6.28 -29.76
CA VAL A 211 9.61 -4.87 -30.01
C VAL A 211 10.23 -3.98 -28.93
N MET A 212 10.84 -2.88 -29.34
CA MET A 212 11.31 -1.82 -28.44
C MET A 212 10.66 -0.50 -28.84
N VAL A 213 9.95 0.16 -27.92
CA VAL A 213 9.29 1.44 -28.17
C VAL A 213 9.89 2.50 -27.25
N SER A 214 10.30 3.62 -27.84
CA SER A 214 10.89 4.76 -27.13
C SER A 214 10.12 6.06 -27.31
N GLY A 215 9.08 6.08 -28.15
CA GLY A 215 8.31 7.27 -28.49
C GLY A 215 6.82 6.97 -28.65
N ASP A 216 6.04 8.02 -28.83
CA ASP A 216 4.57 7.92 -28.79
C ASP A 216 4.01 7.20 -30.02
N MET A 217 2.89 6.50 -29.84
CA MET A 217 2.17 5.83 -30.91
C MET A 217 0.71 6.27 -30.95
N THR A 218 0.23 6.70 -32.12
CA THR A 218 -1.14 7.15 -32.30
C THR A 218 -1.80 6.49 -33.51
N ALA A 219 -3.05 6.05 -33.33
CA ALA A 219 -3.89 5.49 -34.37
C ALA A 219 -5.35 5.92 -34.14
N GLY A 220 -6.09 6.27 -35.19
CA GLY A 220 -7.53 6.51 -35.09
C GLY A 220 -8.31 5.19 -34.94
N GLY A 221 -7.77 4.11 -35.49
CA GLY A 221 -8.25 2.74 -35.38
C GLY A 221 -7.54 1.95 -34.27
N ASP A 222 -7.34 0.65 -34.48
CA ASP A 222 -6.74 -0.24 -33.47
C ASP A 222 -5.21 -0.20 -33.52
N LEU A 223 -4.58 -0.35 -32.35
CA LEU A 223 -3.13 -0.47 -32.17
C LEU A 223 -2.83 -1.86 -31.60
N SER A 224 -2.15 -2.71 -32.38
CA SER A 224 -1.78 -4.07 -31.97
C SER A 224 -0.27 -4.29 -32.01
N LEU A 225 0.30 -4.73 -30.89
CA LEU A 225 1.68 -5.17 -30.76
C LEU A 225 1.69 -6.67 -30.45
N LEU A 226 2.20 -7.47 -31.38
CA LEU A 226 2.26 -8.92 -31.27
C LEU A 226 3.73 -9.36 -31.29
N MET A 227 4.17 -9.88 -30.15
CA MET A 227 5.57 -10.20 -29.88
C MET A 227 5.74 -11.70 -29.66
N GLY A 228 6.89 -12.21 -30.09
CA GLY A 228 7.24 -13.63 -29.99
C GLY A 228 7.38 -14.30 -31.36
N ARG A 229 8.02 -15.47 -31.34
CA ARG A 229 8.28 -16.33 -32.51
C ARG A 229 7.08 -17.24 -32.74
N GLN A 230 6.26 -16.89 -33.72
CA GLN A 230 4.93 -17.45 -33.92
C GLN A 230 4.45 -17.28 -35.36
N GLN A 231 3.36 -17.96 -35.70
CA GLN A 231 2.54 -17.61 -36.85
C GLN A 231 1.32 -16.81 -36.39
N VAL A 232 1.02 -15.72 -37.09
CA VAL A 232 -0.13 -14.85 -36.82
C VAL A 232 -1.07 -14.89 -38.01
N ASP A 233 -2.33 -15.26 -37.80
CA ASP A 233 -3.37 -15.16 -38.83
C ASP A 233 -3.58 -13.70 -39.24
N ALA A 234 -3.56 -13.41 -40.54
CA ALA A 234 -3.58 -12.04 -41.04
C ALA A 234 -4.94 -11.34 -40.84
N ARG A 235 -6.03 -12.08 -40.58
CA ARG A 235 -7.38 -11.52 -40.38
C ARG A 235 -7.75 -11.43 -38.91
N THR A 236 -7.50 -12.50 -38.14
CA THR A 236 -7.93 -12.58 -36.74
C THR A 236 -6.87 -12.16 -35.75
N LEU A 237 -5.61 -12.01 -36.21
CA LEU A 237 -4.45 -11.78 -35.35
C LEU A 237 -4.28 -12.85 -34.26
N ALA A 238 -4.73 -14.07 -34.54
CA ALA A 238 -4.58 -15.21 -33.65
C ALA A 238 -3.18 -15.81 -33.84
N SER A 239 -2.50 -16.04 -32.72
CA SER A 239 -1.17 -16.65 -32.69
C SER A 239 -1.26 -18.17 -32.63
N THR A 240 -0.48 -18.86 -33.47
CA THR A 240 -0.34 -20.32 -33.54
C THR A 240 1.13 -20.70 -33.70
N ASP A 241 1.46 -21.99 -33.56
CA ASP A 241 2.82 -22.54 -33.74
C ASP A 241 3.91 -21.74 -32.98
N THR A 242 3.67 -21.49 -31.69
CA THR A 242 4.61 -20.75 -30.84
C THR A 242 5.82 -21.62 -30.50
N THR A 243 7.03 -21.12 -30.79
CA THR A 243 8.28 -21.84 -30.46
C THR A 243 8.83 -21.36 -29.12
N PRO A 244 8.97 -22.23 -28.10
CA PRO A 244 9.61 -21.85 -26.84
C PRO A 244 11.11 -21.62 -27.06
N THR A 245 11.66 -20.52 -26.56
CA THR A 245 13.12 -20.26 -26.58
C THR A 245 13.61 -19.96 -25.17
N GLN A 246 14.82 -20.40 -24.82
CA GLN A 246 15.42 -20.20 -23.50
C GLN A 246 15.93 -18.78 -23.25
N THR A 247 16.08 -17.96 -24.30
CA THR A 247 16.48 -16.56 -24.19
C THR A 247 15.25 -15.68 -24.00
N ALA A 248 15.24 -14.91 -22.91
CA ALA A 248 14.21 -13.92 -22.64
C ALA A 248 14.19 -12.86 -23.76
N VAL A 249 13.00 -12.61 -24.30
CA VAL A 249 12.75 -11.47 -25.19
C VAL A 249 12.07 -10.39 -24.35
N ASP A 250 12.86 -9.46 -23.85
CA ASP A 250 12.34 -8.32 -23.12
C ASP A 250 11.75 -7.33 -24.11
N ALA A 251 10.44 -7.11 -24.04
CA ALA A 251 9.82 -5.95 -24.65
C ALA A 251 9.99 -4.77 -23.70
N ASN A 252 10.57 -3.66 -24.18
CA ASN A 252 10.60 -2.41 -23.43
C ASN A 252 9.72 -1.41 -24.17
N LEU A 253 8.57 -1.08 -23.60
CA LEU A 253 7.58 -0.20 -24.20
C LEU A 253 7.53 1.11 -23.40
N LEU A 254 8.11 2.17 -23.96
CA LEU A 254 8.16 3.50 -23.39
C LEU A 254 7.37 4.51 -24.23
N GLY A 255 6.75 5.49 -23.59
CA GLY A 255 6.00 6.56 -24.24
C GLY A 255 4.48 6.44 -24.06
N ALA A 256 3.75 7.29 -24.79
CA ALA A 256 2.30 7.31 -24.79
C ALA A 256 1.69 6.50 -25.94
N MET A 257 0.51 5.92 -25.72
CA MET A 257 -0.25 5.22 -26.75
C MET A 257 -1.68 5.73 -26.81
N HIS A 258 -2.17 6.08 -28.00
CA HIS A 258 -3.55 6.52 -28.22
C HIS A 258 -4.17 5.75 -29.40
N ALA A 259 -5.27 5.04 -29.15
CA ALA A 259 -5.96 4.27 -30.18
C ALA A 259 -7.47 4.13 -29.92
N ARG A 260 -8.21 3.53 -30.86
CA ARG A 260 -9.54 2.99 -30.61
C ARG A 260 -9.46 1.80 -29.66
N ARG A 261 -8.65 0.79 -29.96
CA ARG A 261 -8.36 -0.35 -29.08
C ARG A 261 -6.85 -0.57 -29.00
N ILE A 262 -6.34 -0.93 -27.83
CA ILE A 262 -4.92 -1.25 -27.66
C ILE A 262 -4.77 -2.71 -27.25
N LYS A 263 -3.97 -3.46 -28.00
CA LYS A 263 -3.66 -4.87 -27.75
C LYS A 263 -2.15 -5.08 -27.75
N VAL A 264 -1.59 -5.54 -26.64
CA VAL A 264 -0.16 -5.87 -26.49
C VAL A 264 -0.04 -7.31 -26.03
N ILE A 265 0.43 -8.21 -26.89
CA ILE A 265 0.52 -9.65 -26.59
C ILE A 265 1.95 -10.13 -26.81
N SER A 266 2.53 -10.75 -25.78
CA SER A 266 3.76 -11.54 -25.88
C SER A 266 3.44 -13.02 -25.72
N THR A 267 3.78 -13.85 -26.71
CA THR A 267 3.51 -15.31 -26.69
C THR A 267 4.70 -16.15 -26.25
N GLN A 268 5.84 -15.53 -25.96
CA GLN A 268 7.06 -16.25 -25.63
C GLN A 268 7.15 -16.56 -24.12
N ALA A 269 7.12 -17.85 -23.79
CA ALA A 269 7.25 -18.31 -22.40
C ALA A 269 8.63 -17.96 -21.81
N GLY A 270 8.65 -17.50 -20.55
CA GLY A 270 9.88 -17.14 -19.83
C GLY A 270 10.46 -15.75 -20.16
N ALA A 271 9.90 -15.04 -21.14
CA ALA A 271 10.26 -13.67 -21.50
C ALA A 271 9.35 -12.64 -20.80
N GLY A 272 9.91 -11.54 -20.30
CA GLY A 272 9.15 -10.49 -19.62
C GLY A 272 8.69 -9.37 -20.57
N VAL A 273 7.57 -8.71 -20.25
CA VAL A 273 7.20 -7.42 -20.85
C VAL A 273 7.40 -6.34 -19.80
N ASN A 274 8.28 -5.38 -20.08
CA ASN A 274 8.51 -4.21 -19.25
C ASN A 274 7.92 -2.98 -19.97
N MET A 275 7.00 -2.29 -19.32
CA MET A 275 6.36 -1.10 -19.88
C MET A 275 6.61 0.08 -18.95
N GLY A 276 7.32 1.10 -19.43
CA GLY A 276 7.51 2.37 -18.73
C GLY A 276 6.69 3.45 -19.43
N ILE A 277 5.43 3.60 -19.07
CA ILE A 277 4.49 4.41 -19.83
C ILE A 277 4.27 5.78 -19.20
N THR A 278 3.88 6.75 -20.02
CA THR A 278 3.35 8.04 -19.57
C THR A 278 1.83 8.07 -19.61
N GLY A 279 1.22 7.43 -20.61
CA GLY A 279 -0.23 7.29 -20.75
C GLY A 279 -0.63 6.32 -21.85
N MET A 280 -1.76 5.65 -21.69
CA MET A 280 -2.37 4.75 -22.64
C MET A 280 -3.87 5.03 -22.66
N HIS A 281 -4.39 5.49 -23.80
CA HIS A 281 -5.80 5.83 -23.95
C HIS A 281 -6.42 5.03 -25.09
N ALA A 282 -7.47 4.29 -24.78
CA ALA A 282 -8.22 3.49 -25.75
C ALA A 282 -9.72 3.70 -25.57
N ALA A 283 -10.43 4.04 -26.64
CA ALA A 283 -11.89 4.23 -26.60
C ALA A 283 -12.70 2.91 -26.52
N GLN A 284 -12.07 1.77 -26.82
CA GLN A 284 -12.68 0.45 -26.97
C GLN A 284 -11.89 -0.68 -26.29
N GLY A 285 -11.28 -0.36 -25.15
CA GLY A 285 -10.64 -1.34 -24.27
C GLY A 285 -9.13 -1.47 -24.47
N ILE A 286 -8.49 -1.98 -23.41
CA ILE A 286 -7.05 -2.24 -23.34
C ILE A 286 -6.84 -3.70 -22.97
N GLN A 287 -6.04 -4.41 -23.77
CA GLN A 287 -5.63 -5.79 -23.49
C GLN A 287 -4.11 -5.90 -23.50
N ILE A 288 -3.53 -6.33 -22.38
CA ILE A 288 -2.10 -6.60 -22.27
C ILE A 288 -1.92 -8.02 -21.73
N ALA A 289 -1.20 -8.87 -22.47
CA ALA A 289 -0.95 -10.25 -22.09
C ALA A 289 0.51 -10.64 -22.31
N SER A 290 1.10 -11.33 -21.33
CA SER A 290 2.44 -11.90 -21.41
C SER A 290 2.43 -13.37 -21.07
N ALA A 291 3.04 -14.21 -21.92
CA ALA A 291 3.33 -15.61 -21.61
C ALA A 291 4.51 -15.79 -20.63
N GLY A 292 5.13 -14.70 -20.17
CA GLY A 292 6.04 -14.68 -19.03
C GLY A 292 5.60 -13.66 -17.98
N ALA A 293 6.55 -12.86 -17.47
CA ALA A 293 6.25 -11.79 -16.52
C ALA A 293 5.73 -10.54 -17.25
N LEU A 294 4.98 -9.70 -16.54
CA LEU A 294 4.54 -8.39 -17.01
C LEU A 294 4.78 -7.36 -15.90
N ALA A 295 5.57 -6.34 -16.19
CA ALA A 295 5.79 -5.21 -15.31
C ALA A 295 5.38 -3.92 -16.04
N ILE A 296 4.44 -3.18 -15.47
CA ILE A 296 4.00 -1.88 -15.97
C ILE A 296 4.32 -0.84 -14.90
N SER A 297 5.18 0.10 -15.22
CA SER A 297 5.61 1.19 -14.34
C SER A 297 5.34 2.54 -14.98
N SER A 298 5.05 3.53 -14.14
CA SER A 298 4.98 4.91 -14.59
C SER A 298 6.37 5.50 -14.85
N THR A 299 6.50 6.20 -15.97
CA THR A 299 7.57 7.16 -16.24
C THR A 299 7.05 8.60 -16.29
N ALA A 300 5.77 8.80 -15.93
CA ALA A 300 5.14 10.11 -15.94
C ALA A 300 5.75 11.02 -14.86
N ARG A 301 5.87 12.31 -15.18
CA ARG A 301 6.29 13.35 -14.24
C ARG A 301 5.31 14.51 -14.25
N GLN A 302 5.02 15.05 -13.07
CA GLN A 302 4.26 16.28 -12.89
C GLN A 302 5.11 17.26 -12.09
N ASN A 303 5.38 18.45 -12.66
CA ASN A 303 6.26 19.46 -12.05
C ASN A 303 7.66 18.93 -11.66
N GLY A 304 8.19 17.96 -12.41
CA GLY A 304 9.50 17.33 -12.14
C GLY A 304 9.46 16.10 -11.23
N GLU A 305 8.34 15.87 -10.55
CA GLU A 305 8.15 14.81 -9.56
C GLU A 305 7.48 13.58 -10.20
N PRO A 306 7.74 12.35 -9.70
CA PRO A 306 7.04 11.16 -10.19
C PRO A 306 5.53 11.28 -10.07
N ALA A 307 4.82 10.89 -11.12
CA ALA A 307 3.36 10.92 -11.19
C ALA A 307 2.82 9.55 -11.60
N GLN A 308 1.50 9.36 -11.51
CA GLN A 308 0.85 8.17 -12.04
C GLN A 308 0.83 8.20 -13.57
N ALA A 309 1.08 7.06 -14.20
CA ALA A 309 0.81 6.89 -15.63
C ALA A 309 -0.60 6.37 -15.84
N THR A 310 -1.27 6.84 -16.88
CA THR A 310 -2.69 6.53 -17.11
C THR A 310 -2.86 5.31 -18.01
N LEU A 311 -3.75 4.39 -17.66
CA LEU A 311 -4.36 3.39 -18.57
C LEU A 311 -5.87 3.64 -18.56
N ASP A 312 -6.37 4.27 -19.61
CA ASP A 312 -7.77 4.67 -19.70
C ASP A 312 -8.45 3.97 -20.88
N ALA A 313 -9.38 3.08 -20.56
CA ALA A 313 -10.18 2.34 -21.52
C ALA A 313 -11.55 2.98 -21.79
N GLY A 314 -11.82 4.18 -21.27
CA GLY A 314 -13.14 4.81 -21.36
C GLY A 314 -14.23 3.94 -20.71
N ASP A 315 -15.28 3.64 -21.47
CA ASP A 315 -16.42 2.81 -21.02
C ASP A 315 -16.22 1.30 -21.30
N GLU A 316 -14.99 0.89 -21.61
CA GLU A 316 -14.64 -0.50 -21.91
C GLU A 316 -13.63 -1.09 -20.92
N ASP A 317 -13.36 -2.38 -21.07
CA ASP A 317 -12.61 -3.14 -20.08
C ASP A 317 -11.09 -2.99 -20.24
N VAL A 318 -10.39 -3.07 -19.11
CA VAL A 318 -8.94 -3.23 -19.01
C VAL A 318 -8.62 -4.65 -18.59
N SER A 319 -7.91 -5.40 -19.43
CA SER A 319 -7.48 -6.78 -19.15
C SER A 319 -5.96 -6.88 -19.16
N LEU A 320 -5.37 -7.15 -18.00
CA LEU A 320 -3.94 -7.36 -17.80
C LEU A 320 -3.70 -8.82 -17.40
N SER A 321 -2.81 -9.52 -18.11
CA SER A 321 -2.51 -10.91 -17.80
C SER A 321 -1.03 -11.26 -17.96
N ALA A 322 -0.52 -12.06 -17.03
CA ALA A 322 0.83 -12.60 -17.04
C ALA A 322 0.79 -14.09 -16.68
N ALA A 323 1.49 -14.95 -17.41
CA ALA A 323 1.65 -16.35 -17.04
C ALA A 323 2.58 -16.54 -15.83
N SER A 324 3.45 -15.55 -15.55
CA SER A 324 4.28 -15.45 -14.35
C SER A 324 3.83 -14.26 -13.49
N ASP A 325 4.76 -13.53 -12.88
CA ASP A 325 4.48 -12.37 -12.04
C ASP A 325 3.88 -11.19 -12.84
N LEU A 326 2.92 -10.50 -12.22
CA LEU A 326 2.36 -9.24 -12.70
C LEU A 326 2.70 -8.14 -11.69
N THR A 327 3.44 -7.11 -12.11
CA THR A 327 3.77 -5.95 -11.26
C THR A 327 3.20 -4.67 -11.86
N LEU A 328 2.41 -3.93 -11.08
CA LEU A 328 1.89 -2.61 -11.42
C LEU A 328 2.50 -1.59 -10.47
N THR A 329 3.16 -0.58 -11.02
CA THR A 329 3.90 0.41 -10.23
C THR A 329 3.45 1.81 -10.58
N SER A 330 2.72 2.44 -9.66
CA SER A 330 2.26 3.83 -9.75
C SER A 330 1.40 4.12 -10.99
N LEU A 331 0.34 3.35 -11.20
CA LEU A 331 -0.58 3.50 -12.35
C LEU A 331 -1.95 4.02 -11.96
N ALA A 332 -2.57 4.82 -12.82
CA ALA A 332 -3.98 5.19 -12.76
C ALA A 332 -4.74 4.43 -13.87
N VAL A 333 -5.48 3.39 -13.47
CA VAL A 333 -6.23 2.52 -14.39
C VAL A 333 -7.72 2.83 -14.29
N THR A 334 -8.34 3.15 -15.41
CA THR A 334 -9.79 3.44 -15.54
C THR A 334 -10.41 2.62 -16.68
N GLY A 335 -11.64 2.14 -16.44
CA GLY A 335 -12.42 1.37 -17.40
C GLY A 335 -13.76 0.91 -16.82
N ARG A 336 -14.57 0.21 -17.62
CA ARG A 336 -15.83 -0.39 -17.15
C ARG A 336 -15.57 -1.51 -16.15
N HIS A 337 -14.72 -2.46 -16.51
CA HIS A 337 -14.17 -3.47 -15.61
C HIS A 337 -12.64 -3.51 -15.70
N ILE A 338 -11.99 -3.84 -14.58
CA ILE A 338 -10.53 -4.02 -14.51
C ILE A 338 -10.24 -5.45 -14.06
N ASP A 339 -9.61 -6.23 -14.93
CA ASP A 339 -9.17 -7.59 -14.68
C ASP A 339 -7.63 -7.64 -14.72
N ALA A 340 -6.98 -7.96 -13.59
CA ALA A 340 -5.53 -8.18 -13.53
C ALA A 340 -5.23 -9.58 -13.01
N ARG A 341 -4.59 -10.41 -13.85
CA ARG A 341 -4.37 -11.84 -13.57
C ARG A 341 -2.90 -12.23 -13.68
N SER A 342 -2.36 -12.80 -12.62
CA SER A 342 -1.01 -13.35 -12.56
C SER A 342 -1.04 -14.87 -12.35
N GLY A 343 -0.28 -15.59 -13.18
CA GLY A 343 0.00 -17.02 -13.00
C GLY A 343 0.98 -17.33 -11.85
N ALA A 344 1.58 -16.30 -11.26
CA ALA A 344 2.41 -16.38 -10.05
C ALA A 344 1.97 -15.31 -9.03
N ARG A 345 2.81 -14.31 -8.72
CA ARG A 345 2.49 -13.25 -7.76
C ARG A 345 2.03 -11.97 -8.47
N LEU A 346 0.94 -11.38 -7.97
CA LEU A 346 0.49 -10.04 -8.40
C LEU A 346 0.93 -9.01 -7.35
N LYS A 347 1.63 -7.96 -7.80
CA LYS A 347 2.12 -6.88 -6.93
C LYS A 347 1.65 -5.52 -7.43
N LEU A 348 1.03 -4.75 -6.52
CA LEU A 348 0.69 -3.34 -6.69
C LEU A 348 1.66 -2.52 -5.82
N ASP A 349 2.71 -1.97 -6.43
CA ASP A 349 3.75 -1.21 -5.73
C ASP A 349 3.67 0.30 -6.02
N ALA A 350 4.41 1.08 -5.24
CA ALA A 350 4.47 2.53 -5.36
C ALA A 350 5.86 3.00 -5.83
N LEU A 351 5.90 4.12 -6.56
CA LEU A 351 7.13 4.85 -6.80
C LEU A 351 7.48 5.67 -5.57
N ALA A 352 8.71 5.50 -5.08
CA ALA A 352 9.25 6.32 -4.01
C ALA A 352 10.06 7.48 -4.59
N HIS A 353 9.85 8.68 -4.08
CA HIS A 353 10.63 9.86 -4.41
C HIS A 353 11.19 10.49 -3.15
N GLN A 354 12.50 10.71 -3.15
CA GLN A 354 13.19 11.34 -2.05
C GLN A 354 13.76 12.69 -2.49
N THR A 355 13.42 13.76 -1.76
CA THR A 355 13.99 15.09 -1.95
C THR A 355 14.85 15.46 -0.76
N GLU A 356 15.98 16.11 -1.01
CA GLU A 356 16.79 16.73 0.03
C GLU A 356 17.09 18.18 -0.38
N THR A 357 16.70 19.13 0.46
CA THR A 357 16.96 20.55 0.23
C THR A 357 17.70 21.13 1.42
N GLN A 358 18.75 21.90 1.15
CA GLN A 358 19.46 22.68 2.16
C GLN A 358 19.34 24.16 1.81
N ARG A 359 18.89 24.97 2.76
CA ARG A 359 18.70 26.41 2.59
C ARG A 359 19.01 27.18 3.87
N PRO A 360 19.32 28.49 3.80
CA PRO A 360 19.26 29.35 4.97
C PRO A 360 17.86 29.34 5.60
N ALA A 361 17.84 29.50 6.92
CA ALA A 361 16.62 29.75 7.69
C ALA A 361 15.94 31.04 7.20
N LEU A 362 14.62 31.00 7.11
CA LEU A 362 13.79 32.14 6.69
C LEU A 362 12.94 32.62 7.86
N ALA A 363 12.46 33.86 7.81
CA ALA A 363 11.60 34.43 8.85
C ALA A 363 10.25 33.68 9.02
N GLU A 364 9.84 32.91 8.00
CA GLU A 364 8.65 32.06 7.99
C GLU A 364 8.84 30.69 8.68
N ASP A 365 10.08 30.30 9.02
CA ASP A 365 10.36 29.06 9.74
C ASP A 365 9.99 29.17 11.22
N HIS A 366 8.70 29.03 11.53
CA HIS A 366 8.18 29.18 12.91
C HIS A 366 8.37 27.96 13.82
N TRP A 367 8.95 26.87 13.30
CA TRP A 367 9.07 25.58 14.01
C TRP A 367 10.32 25.49 14.92
N PHE A 368 11.25 26.45 14.84
CA PHE A 368 12.35 26.62 15.78
C PHE A 368 12.56 28.09 16.13
N THR A 369 13.34 28.33 17.18
CA THR A 369 13.83 29.63 17.60
C THR A 369 15.34 29.57 17.80
N LEU A 370 16.00 30.71 17.59
CA LEU A 370 17.43 30.89 17.83
C LEU A 370 17.64 31.66 19.13
N ALA A 371 18.71 31.35 19.85
CA ALA A 371 19.11 32.10 21.03
C ALA A 371 19.50 33.54 20.69
N GLN A 372 19.43 34.42 21.69
CA GLN A 372 19.77 35.83 21.52
C GLN A 372 21.20 36.01 21.00
N GLY A 373 21.36 36.71 19.88
CA GLY A 373 22.65 36.98 19.23
C GLY A 373 22.96 36.04 18.05
N GLU A 374 22.23 34.94 17.90
CA GLU A 374 22.31 34.06 16.74
C GLU A 374 21.30 34.53 15.67
N SER A 375 21.75 34.63 14.42
CA SER A 375 20.91 35.09 13.30
C SER A 375 21.06 34.27 12.02
N ASP A 376 22.02 33.33 11.97
CA ASP A 376 22.31 32.54 10.78
C ASP A 376 22.24 31.05 11.08
N ALA A 377 21.34 30.38 10.37
CA ALA A 377 21.09 28.95 10.50
C ALA A 377 20.76 28.35 9.14
N HIS A 378 21.09 27.08 8.96
CA HIS A 378 20.72 26.29 7.79
C HIS A 378 19.70 25.24 8.16
N VAL A 379 18.65 25.15 7.33
CA VAL A 379 17.63 24.12 7.38
C VAL A 379 17.93 23.09 6.29
N THR A 380 18.01 21.82 6.69
CA THR A 380 18.01 20.66 5.80
C THR A 380 16.67 19.97 5.93
N GLU A 381 15.94 19.80 4.82
CA GLU A 381 14.69 19.05 4.77
C GLU A 381 14.88 17.84 3.87
N ARG A 382 14.55 16.65 4.39
CA ARG A 382 14.47 15.40 3.63
C ARG A 382 13.03 14.93 3.63
N THR A 383 12.47 14.70 2.45
CA THR A 383 11.13 14.11 2.32
C THR A 383 11.20 12.83 1.50
N LEU A 384 10.44 11.81 1.91
CA LEU A 384 10.19 10.60 1.15
C LEU A 384 8.68 10.53 0.92
N ARG A 385 8.25 10.47 -0.34
CA ARG A 385 6.85 10.34 -0.72
C ARG A 385 6.64 9.16 -1.64
N HIS A 386 5.53 8.47 -1.47
CA HIS A 386 5.13 7.36 -2.33
C HIS A 386 3.96 7.77 -3.23
N VAL A 387 4.07 7.43 -4.51
CA VAL A 387 2.96 7.50 -5.47
C VAL A 387 2.56 6.08 -5.80
N GLY A 388 1.41 5.63 -5.30
CA GLY A 388 0.92 4.27 -5.51
C GLY A 388 -0.08 4.16 -6.65
N ASN A 389 -0.79 3.04 -6.71
CA ASN A 389 -1.73 2.75 -7.79
C ASN A 389 -3.14 3.29 -7.51
N SER A 390 -3.91 3.54 -8.57
CA SER A 390 -5.33 3.87 -8.52
C SER A 390 -6.04 3.04 -9.58
N LEU A 391 -6.78 1.99 -9.17
CA LEU A 391 -7.58 1.15 -10.06
C LEU A 391 -9.06 1.49 -9.80
N ILE A 392 -9.67 2.24 -10.69
CA ILE A 392 -11.05 2.73 -10.54
C ILE A 392 -11.88 2.22 -11.71
N ALA A 393 -12.75 1.24 -11.43
CA ALA A 393 -13.68 0.69 -12.39
C ALA A 393 -15.08 1.32 -12.22
N GLN A 394 -15.85 1.41 -13.31
CA GLN A 394 -17.26 1.78 -13.25
C GLN A 394 -18.14 0.65 -12.70
N GLY A 395 -17.69 -0.61 -12.82
CA GLY A 395 -18.39 -1.79 -12.31
C GLY A 395 -17.56 -2.59 -11.31
N ARG A 396 -16.63 -3.40 -11.82
CA ARG A 396 -15.91 -4.42 -11.02
C ARG A 396 -14.40 -4.33 -11.18
N VAL A 397 -13.68 -4.64 -10.10
CA VAL A 397 -12.24 -4.90 -10.12
C VAL A 397 -12.00 -6.35 -9.70
N ARG A 398 -11.25 -7.10 -10.52
CA ARG A 398 -10.82 -8.47 -10.24
C ARG A 398 -9.30 -8.56 -10.25
N LEU A 399 -8.73 -9.02 -9.14
CA LEU A 399 -7.30 -9.25 -8.98
C LEU A 399 -7.06 -10.74 -8.69
N ASP A 400 -6.30 -11.41 -9.56
CA ASP A 400 -5.96 -12.82 -9.41
C ASP A 400 -4.43 -12.98 -9.29
N GLY A 401 -3.99 -13.70 -8.25
CA GLY A 401 -2.59 -14.06 -8.05
C GLY A 401 -2.46 -15.49 -7.52
N VAL A 402 -1.91 -16.40 -8.32
CA VAL A 402 -1.81 -17.82 -7.95
C VAL A 402 -0.99 -18.04 -6.67
N ASN A 403 0.11 -17.32 -6.49
CA ASN A 403 1.05 -17.47 -5.37
C ASN A 403 0.98 -16.32 -4.34
N GLY A 404 -0.08 -15.53 -4.38
CA GLY A 404 -0.34 -14.43 -3.46
C GLY A 404 -0.44 -13.08 -4.17
N ILE A 405 -0.93 -12.10 -3.43
CA ILE A 405 -1.12 -10.72 -3.90
C ILE A 405 -0.56 -9.76 -2.85
N ASP A 406 0.26 -8.80 -3.27
CA ASP A 406 0.80 -7.74 -2.40
C ASP A 406 0.27 -6.37 -2.87
N ILE A 407 -0.37 -5.63 -1.97
CA ILE A 407 -0.97 -4.32 -2.25
C ILE A 407 -0.45 -3.28 -1.27
N ALA A 408 0.20 -2.25 -1.80
CA ALA A 408 0.71 -1.14 -0.98
C ALA A 408 0.37 0.22 -1.59
N ALA A 409 0.02 1.19 -0.73
CA ALA A 409 -0.34 2.56 -1.09
C ALA A 409 -1.31 2.68 -2.28
N SER A 410 -2.26 1.75 -2.41
CA SER A 410 -3.10 1.64 -3.60
C SER A 410 -4.56 1.94 -3.31
N ARG A 411 -5.22 2.67 -4.20
CA ARG A 411 -6.67 2.89 -4.22
C ARG A 411 -7.32 1.94 -5.21
N ILE A 412 -8.27 1.13 -4.77
CA ILE A 412 -8.99 0.17 -5.60
C ILE A 412 -10.48 0.42 -5.39
N ALA A 413 -11.21 0.72 -6.47
CA ALA A 413 -12.63 1.02 -6.40
C ALA A 413 -13.42 0.28 -7.49
N GLY A 414 -14.41 -0.49 -7.08
CA GLY A 414 -15.37 -1.16 -7.97
C GLY A 414 -16.76 -1.12 -7.34
N PRO A 415 -17.66 -0.21 -7.77
CA PRO A 415 -18.92 0.05 -7.07
C PRO A 415 -19.86 -1.17 -7.02
N GLU A 416 -19.74 -2.12 -7.95
CA GLU A 416 -20.47 -3.39 -7.86
C GLU A 416 -19.72 -4.41 -6.99
N HIS A 417 -18.46 -4.68 -7.31
CA HIS A 417 -17.67 -5.71 -6.64
C HIS A 417 -16.17 -5.49 -6.78
N VAL A 418 -15.43 -5.74 -5.69
CA VAL A 418 -13.98 -5.94 -5.72
C VAL A 418 -13.68 -7.37 -5.29
N GLY A 419 -13.15 -8.16 -6.22
CA GLY A 419 -12.80 -9.56 -6.00
C GLY A 419 -11.30 -9.79 -6.07
N ILE A 420 -10.72 -10.23 -4.96
CA ILE A 420 -9.31 -10.58 -4.86
C ILE A 420 -9.24 -12.09 -4.63
N TYR A 421 -8.47 -12.81 -5.46
CA TYR A 421 -8.44 -14.27 -5.43
C TYR A 421 -7.01 -14.80 -5.53
N THR A 422 -6.72 -15.79 -4.69
CA THR A 422 -5.45 -16.49 -4.70
C THR A 422 -5.65 -18.00 -4.63
N VAL A 423 -4.71 -18.76 -5.18
CA VAL A 423 -4.69 -20.22 -5.05
C VAL A 423 -3.84 -20.61 -3.83
N ARG A 424 -2.73 -19.90 -3.63
CA ARG A 424 -1.76 -20.03 -2.54
C ARG A 424 -1.31 -18.64 -2.11
N GLY A 425 -0.72 -18.49 -0.92
CA GLY A 425 0.00 -17.27 -0.52
C GLY A 425 -0.83 -16.13 0.08
N GLY A 426 -2.17 -16.20 0.08
CA GLY A 426 -3.03 -15.17 0.70
C GLY A 426 -2.86 -13.78 0.07
N VAL A 427 -3.42 -12.75 0.70
CA VAL A 427 -3.23 -11.35 0.28
C VAL A 427 -2.60 -10.53 1.40
N GLU A 428 -1.61 -9.70 1.06
CA GLU A 428 -1.07 -8.68 1.94
C GLU A 428 -1.55 -7.31 1.47
N VAL A 429 -2.20 -6.55 2.35
CA VAL A 429 -2.64 -5.18 2.07
C VAL A 429 -2.12 -4.27 3.16
N GLY A 430 -1.34 -3.26 2.79
CA GLY A 430 -0.82 -2.31 3.77
C GLY A 430 -0.53 -0.93 3.22
N ALA A 431 0.09 -0.12 4.07
CA ALA A 431 0.52 1.23 3.72
C ALA A 431 2.00 1.27 3.31
N LYS A 432 2.38 2.31 2.56
CA LYS A 432 3.78 2.78 2.54
C LYS A 432 3.95 3.92 3.54
N LEU A 433 5.17 4.15 4.02
CA LEU A 433 5.47 5.21 4.99
C LEU A 433 6.13 6.39 4.27
N ASP A 434 5.38 7.49 4.18
CA ASP A 434 5.94 8.79 3.80
C ASP A 434 6.63 9.40 5.02
N THR A 435 7.80 10.00 4.82
CA THR A 435 8.60 10.55 5.92
C THR A 435 8.99 11.98 5.64
N GLN A 436 8.96 12.81 6.67
CA GLN A 436 9.52 14.17 6.64
C GLN A 436 10.51 14.33 7.79
N ALA A 437 11.77 14.55 7.46
CA ALA A 437 12.82 14.87 8.40
C ALA A 437 13.28 16.31 8.16
N ARG A 438 13.21 17.17 9.17
CA ARG A 438 13.77 18.52 9.11
C ARG A 438 14.86 18.64 10.16
N SER A 439 15.97 19.26 9.82
CA SER A 439 17.02 19.60 10.78
C SER A 439 17.47 21.03 10.56
N VAL A 440 17.59 21.78 11.64
CA VAL A 440 18.17 23.12 11.66
C VAL A 440 19.50 23.07 12.40
N ARG A 441 20.51 23.76 11.86
CA ARG A 441 21.83 23.93 12.48
C ARG A 441 22.26 25.39 12.37
N LEU A 442 22.99 25.90 13.35
CA LEU A 442 23.65 27.20 13.21
C LEU A 442 24.69 27.15 12.09
N ALA A 443 24.75 28.18 11.25
CA ALA A 443 25.70 28.24 10.13
C ALA A 443 27.15 28.41 10.62
N SER A 444 27.32 29.02 11.80
CA SER A 444 28.61 29.34 12.42
C SER A 444 29.22 28.23 13.28
N SER A 445 28.49 27.12 13.50
CA SER A 445 28.90 26.07 14.45
C SER A 445 29.18 24.73 13.77
N GLU A 446 30.34 24.14 14.05
CA GLU A 446 30.64 22.74 13.74
C GLU A 446 30.18 21.79 14.86
N SER A 447 29.61 22.32 15.95
CA SER A 447 29.23 21.51 17.10
C SER A 447 27.91 20.77 16.83
N PRO A 448 27.86 19.44 17.02
CA PRO A 448 26.65 18.67 16.80
C PRO A 448 25.52 19.05 17.77
N GLU A 449 25.82 19.78 18.85
CA GLU A 449 24.86 20.18 19.88
C GLU A 449 24.03 21.44 19.54
N ASP A 450 24.41 22.19 18.50
CA ASP A 450 23.65 23.36 18.05
C ASP A 450 22.71 23.02 16.91
N ASN A 451 22.00 21.91 17.08
CA ASN A 451 21.02 21.44 16.14
C ASN A 451 19.69 21.14 16.81
N ALA A 452 18.64 21.23 16.00
CA ALA A 452 17.37 20.64 16.32
C ALA A 452 16.82 19.92 15.10
N SER A 453 16.05 18.86 15.31
CA SER A 453 15.43 18.10 14.23
C SER A 453 14.04 17.59 14.59
N THR A 454 13.22 17.47 13.57
CA THR A 454 11.91 16.83 13.63
C THR A 454 11.87 15.70 12.62
N TYR A 455 11.17 14.63 12.95
CA TYR A 455 10.93 13.48 12.10
C TYR A 455 9.49 13.04 12.27
N VAL A 456 8.77 12.87 11.16
CA VAL A 456 7.37 12.44 11.17
C VAL A 456 7.17 11.39 10.09
N GLU A 457 6.55 10.28 10.47
CA GLU A 457 6.02 9.25 9.56
C GLU A 457 4.52 9.49 9.33
N GLN A 458 4.08 9.34 8.08
CA GLN A 458 2.69 9.36 7.66
C GLN A 458 2.41 8.13 6.79
N ALA A 459 1.26 7.48 6.99
CA ALA A 459 0.89 6.32 6.21
C ALA A 459 0.22 6.74 4.89
N ASN A 460 0.80 6.32 3.77
CA ASN A 460 0.10 6.25 2.49
C ASN A 460 -0.66 4.92 2.42
N THR A 461 -1.90 4.96 2.91
CA THR A 461 -2.77 3.80 3.18
C THR A 461 -3.35 3.22 1.91
N SER A 462 -3.38 1.88 1.80
CA SER A 462 -4.20 1.23 0.77
C SER A 462 -5.69 1.30 1.13
N HIS A 463 -6.50 1.73 0.16
CA HIS A 463 -7.94 1.88 0.30
C HIS A 463 -8.67 1.03 -0.75
N ILE A 464 -9.48 0.08 -0.29
CA ILE A 464 -10.31 -0.77 -1.15
C ILE A 464 -11.78 -0.41 -0.91
N SER A 465 -12.51 -0.06 -1.96
CA SER A 465 -13.93 0.24 -1.87
C SER A 465 -14.77 -0.48 -2.92
N GLY A 466 -15.96 -0.94 -2.53
CA GLY A 466 -16.89 -1.53 -3.48
C GLY A 466 -18.26 -1.87 -2.91
N GLY A 467 -19.16 -2.31 -3.77
CA GLY A 467 -20.49 -2.77 -3.36
C GLY A 467 -20.37 -3.98 -2.45
N SER A 468 -19.73 -5.03 -2.93
CA SER A 468 -19.22 -6.13 -2.11
C SER A 468 -17.73 -6.33 -2.32
N VAL A 469 -17.02 -6.75 -1.27
CA VAL A 469 -15.57 -7.00 -1.32
C VAL A 469 -15.30 -8.43 -0.89
N THR A 470 -14.49 -9.15 -1.67
CA THR A 470 -14.09 -10.53 -1.38
C THR A 470 -12.59 -10.66 -1.41
N LEU A 471 -12.01 -11.18 -0.32
CA LEU A 471 -10.58 -11.42 -0.16
C LEU A 471 -10.33 -12.88 0.26
N PRO A 472 -9.18 -13.47 -0.10
CA PRO A 472 -8.72 -14.72 0.50
C PRO A 472 -8.30 -14.49 1.96
N SER A 473 -7.68 -15.48 2.61
CA SER A 473 -6.92 -15.25 3.85
C SER A 473 -5.95 -14.08 3.67
N ALA A 474 -5.94 -13.16 4.63
CA ALA A 474 -5.34 -11.84 4.44
C ALA A 474 -4.49 -11.39 5.63
N ARG A 475 -3.41 -10.65 5.33
CA ARG A 475 -2.65 -9.83 6.28
C ARG A 475 -2.91 -8.37 5.97
N LEU A 476 -3.66 -7.69 6.83
CA LEU A 476 -4.11 -6.30 6.64
C LEU A 476 -3.44 -5.41 7.70
N VAL A 477 -2.61 -4.45 7.27
CA VAL A 477 -1.85 -3.59 8.19
C VAL A 477 -1.96 -2.12 7.82
N GLY A 478 -2.65 -1.34 8.65
CA GLY A 478 -2.98 0.06 8.38
C GLY A 478 -3.78 0.26 7.09
N ALA A 479 -4.63 -0.71 6.72
CA ALA A 479 -5.44 -0.66 5.50
C ALA A 479 -6.87 -0.17 5.80
N THR A 480 -7.56 0.35 4.78
CA THR A 480 -9.00 0.68 4.86
C THR A 480 -9.76 -0.11 3.80
N ILE A 481 -10.81 -0.81 4.21
CA ILE A 481 -11.71 -1.54 3.31
C ILE A 481 -13.16 -1.12 3.59
N ASP A 482 -13.80 -0.52 2.60
CA ASP A 482 -15.19 -0.05 2.66
C ASP A 482 -16.07 -0.82 1.68
N ALA A 483 -16.91 -1.70 2.22
CA ALA A 483 -17.97 -2.36 1.48
C ALA A 483 -19.32 -1.72 1.79
N SER A 484 -20.08 -1.35 0.77
CA SER A 484 -21.45 -0.84 0.98
C SER A 484 -22.40 -1.94 1.46
N HIS A 485 -22.23 -3.17 0.96
CA HIS A 485 -23.12 -4.30 1.26
C HIS A 485 -22.43 -5.40 2.08
N SER A 486 -21.39 -6.05 1.55
CA SER A 486 -20.78 -7.19 2.24
C SER A 486 -19.26 -7.23 2.08
N LEU A 487 -18.57 -7.64 3.14
CA LEU A 487 -17.13 -7.87 3.15
C LEU A 487 -16.88 -9.31 3.59
N HIS A 488 -16.36 -10.13 2.68
CA HIS A 488 -15.99 -11.50 2.95
C HIS A 488 -14.47 -11.68 2.87
N ILE A 489 -13.87 -12.20 3.95
CA ILE A 489 -12.46 -12.59 3.99
C ILE A 489 -12.43 -14.08 4.30
N GLY A 490 -11.95 -14.91 3.37
CA GLY A 490 -12.04 -16.35 3.53
C GLY A 490 -11.03 -17.12 2.68
N GLY A 491 -10.29 -18.04 3.31
CA GLY A 491 -9.33 -18.91 2.62
C GLY A 491 -8.81 -20.02 3.53
N SER A 492 -7.85 -20.81 3.03
CA SER A 492 -7.28 -21.94 3.76
C SER A 492 -6.17 -21.57 4.74
N GLY A 493 -5.86 -20.29 4.94
CA GLY A 493 -4.81 -19.79 5.81
C GLY A 493 -5.33 -18.95 6.98
N ALA A 494 -4.39 -18.43 7.77
CA ALA A 494 -4.67 -17.49 8.85
C ALA A 494 -4.98 -16.08 8.31
N THR A 495 -5.78 -15.33 9.06
CA THR A 495 -6.10 -13.93 8.77
C THR A 495 -5.59 -13.05 9.92
N GLU A 496 -4.80 -12.04 9.59
CA GLU A 496 -4.22 -11.08 10.53
C GLU A 496 -4.67 -9.66 10.15
N ILE A 497 -5.22 -8.93 11.11
CA ILE A 497 -5.69 -7.56 10.94
C ILE A 497 -5.04 -6.74 12.04
N ALA A 498 -4.06 -5.92 11.69
CA ALA A 498 -3.25 -5.17 12.65
C ALA A 498 -3.28 -3.67 12.36
N GLY A 499 -3.23 -2.85 13.41
CA GLY A 499 -2.88 -1.43 13.28
C GLY A 499 -1.42 -1.26 12.81
N LEU A 500 -1.14 -0.13 12.19
CA LEU A 500 0.19 0.27 11.75
C LEU A 500 0.80 1.22 12.78
N ASP A 501 1.99 0.87 13.27
CA ASP A 501 2.79 1.77 14.10
C ASP A 501 3.39 2.90 13.25
N LEU A 502 3.21 4.13 13.72
CA LEU A 502 3.79 5.34 13.17
C LEU A 502 4.55 6.08 14.24
N ARG A 503 5.60 6.79 13.83
CA ARG A 503 6.47 7.53 14.75
C ARG A 503 6.57 9.01 14.42
N SER A 504 6.62 9.83 15.45
CA SER A 504 7.15 11.19 15.38
C SER A 504 8.23 11.40 16.43
N THR A 505 9.30 12.08 16.07
CA THR A 505 10.43 12.39 16.95
C THR A 505 10.80 13.86 16.84
N LEU A 506 11.00 14.49 17.98
CA LEU A 506 11.60 15.81 18.14
C LEU A 506 12.94 15.61 18.86
N SER A 507 14.02 16.20 18.35
CA SER A 507 15.36 16.11 18.95
C SER A 507 16.03 17.46 18.96
N GLN A 508 16.73 17.78 20.04
CA GLN A 508 17.47 19.02 20.26
C GLN A 508 18.81 18.67 20.92
N GLY A 509 19.86 19.42 20.62
CA GLY A 509 21.17 19.18 21.22
C GLY A 509 21.19 19.30 22.75
N ALA A 510 22.17 18.61 23.35
CA ALA A 510 22.20 18.32 24.78
C ALA A 510 22.83 19.43 25.64
N ASP A 511 23.56 20.39 25.06
CA ASP A 511 24.27 21.50 25.72
C ASP A 511 23.44 22.80 25.83
N VAL A 512 24.06 23.99 25.76
CA VAL A 512 23.36 25.29 25.76
C VAL A 512 22.51 25.36 24.50
N ARG A 513 21.18 25.40 24.65
CA ARG A 513 20.24 25.36 23.52
C ARG A 513 20.23 26.65 22.74
N ARG A 514 21.15 26.75 21.79
CA ARG A 514 21.20 27.86 20.84
C ARG A 514 20.16 27.74 19.73
N VAL A 515 19.67 26.53 19.50
CA VAL A 515 18.54 26.23 18.62
C VAL A 515 17.51 25.46 19.44
N THR A 516 16.27 25.96 19.48
CA THR A 516 15.18 25.35 20.27
C THR A 516 13.94 25.12 19.39
N LEU A 517 13.30 23.97 19.49
CA LEU A 517 12.04 23.69 18.79
C LEU A 517 10.86 24.39 19.50
N THR A 518 10.06 25.11 18.72
CA THR A 518 8.94 25.94 19.24
C THR A 518 7.85 25.12 19.92
N GLU A 519 7.61 23.88 19.46
CA GLU A 519 6.56 23.00 19.99
C GLU A 519 6.95 22.31 21.31
N THR A 520 8.19 22.47 21.78
CA THR A 520 8.64 21.79 23.00
C THR A 520 8.36 22.66 24.23
N ARG A 521 7.65 22.09 25.22
CA ARG A 521 7.19 22.81 26.42
C ARG A 521 8.23 22.88 27.55
N ALA A 522 9.28 22.08 27.47
CA ALA A 522 10.10 21.74 28.64
C ALA A 522 11.61 21.69 28.33
N HIS A 523 12.05 22.33 27.24
CA HIS A 523 13.39 22.15 26.71
C HIS A 523 13.80 20.66 26.81
N GLU A 524 13.04 19.80 26.13
CA GLU A 524 13.20 18.34 26.04
C GLU A 524 14.31 17.99 25.05
N ALA A 525 15.24 17.10 25.39
CA ALA A 525 16.35 16.75 24.49
C ALA A 525 15.85 15.85 23.37
N VAL A 526 15.06 14.84 23.70
CA VAL A 526 14.39 13.97 22.74
C VAL A 526 12.97 13.70 23.21
N ARG A 527 12.01 13.76 22.28
CA ARG A 527 10.64 13.27 22.49
C ARG A 527 10.21 12.43 21.31
N THR A 528 9.85 11.18 21.57
CA THR A 528 9.34 10.25 20.56
C THR A 528 7.93 9.82 20.91
N HIS A 529 7.00 9.95 19.98
CA HIS A 529 5.67 9.35 20.07
C HIS A 529 5.54 8.26 19.02
N ALA A 530 5.24 7.04 19.48
CA ALA A 530 4.74 5.97 18.65
C ALA A 530 3.22 5.90 18.82
N TYR A 531 2.49 6.07 17.73
CA TYR A 531 1.03 6.04 17.70
C TYR A 531 0.56 5.04 16.64
N GLN A 532 -0.65 4.52 16.81
CA GLN A 532 -1.21 3.49 15.94
C GLN A 532 -2.24 4.07 14.98
N LEU A 533 -2.06 3.79 13.69
CA LEU A 533 -3.10 3.94 12.67
C LEU A 533 -3.88 2.62 12.57
N PRO A 534 -5.16 2.57 12.95
CA PRO A 534 -5.92 1.32 12.93
C PRO A 534 -6.23 0.88 11.51
N THR A 535 -6.20 -0.44 11.28
CA THR A 535 -6.87 -1.03 10.12
C THR A 535 -8.38 -0.92 10.28
N GLN A 536 -9.07 -0.48 9.23
CA GLN A 536 -10.51 -0.24 9.24
C GLN A 536 -11.21 -1.14 8.24
N LEU A 537 -12.17 -1.94 8.71
CA LEU A 537 -13.03 -2.78 7.88
C LEU A 537 -14.49 -2.40 8.10
N ASN A 538 -15.13 -1.87 7.07
CA ASN A 538 -16.50 -1.40 7.13
C ASN A 538 -17.38 -2.18 6.15
N ALA A 539 -18.49 -2.75 6.62
CA ALA A 539 -19.56 -3.33 5.80
C ALA A 539 -20.89 -2.68 6.19
N LEU A 540 -21.12 -1.46 5.69
CA LEU A 540 -22.11 -0.51 6.21
C LEU A 540 -23.51 -1.14 6.38
N ASP A 541 -24.07 -1.67 5.29
CA ASP A 541 -25.45 -2.16 5.25
C ASP A 541 -25.58 -3.69 5.32
N GLY A 542 -24.50 -4.43 5.60
CA GLY A 542 -24.59 -5.89 5.63
C GLY A 542 -23.50 -6.62 6.42
N GLU A 543 -23.09 -7.79 5.94
CA GLU A 543 -22.27 -8.74 6.70
C GLU A 543 -20.77 -8.51 6.48
N LEU A 544 -20.03 -8.42 7.58
CA LEU A 544 -18.60 -8.64 7.64
C LEU A 544 -18.34 -10.07 8.12
N SER A 545 -17.86 -10.93 7.21
CA SER A 545 -17.66 -12.36 7.47
C SER A 545 -16.19 -12.73 7.27
N ILE A 546 -15.50 -13.14 8.34
CA ILE A 546 -14.09 -13.54 8.31
C ILE A 546 -13.99 -15.02 8.65
N ARG A 547 -13.33 -15.79 7.77
CA ARG A 547 -13.10 -17.22 7.93
C ARG A 547 -11.63 -17.56 7.70
N GLY A 548 -11.07 -18.45 8.52
CA GLY A 548 -9.67 -18.87 8.39
C GLY A 548 -9.27 -19.98 9.35
N THR A 549 -8.00 -20.36 9.32
CA THR A 549 -7.44 -21.33 10.27
C THR A 549 -7.17 -20.73 11.64
N ASP A 550 -6.72 -19.48 11.68
CA ASP A 550 -6.58 -18.65 12.86
C ASP A 550 -7.01 -17.22 12.47
N ILE A 551 -7.58 -16.47 13.40
CA ILE A 551 -7.95 -15.06 13.18
C ILE A 551 -7.31 -14.23 14.29
N SER A 552 -6.49 -13.24 13.91
CA SER A 552 -5.86 -12.29 14.84
C SER A 552 -6.25 -10.86 14.48
N ILE A 553 -6.70 -10.10 15.47
CA ILE A 553 -7.10 -8.69 15.33
C ILE A 553 -6.39 -7.87 16.42
N SER A 554 -5.60 -6.88 16.01
CA SER A 554 -4.84 -6.01 16.91
C SER A 554 -4.95 -4.56 16.49
N GLY A 555 -5.22 -3.65 17.43
CA GLY A 555 -5.29 -2.20 17.17
C GLY A 555 -6.20 -1.80 16.01
N SER A 556 -7.31 -2.51 15.78
CA SER A 556 -8.12 -2.39 14.55
C SER A 556 -9.59 -2.07 14.81
N ARG A 557 -10.30 -1.55 13.81
CA ARG A 557 -11.73 -1.23 13.89
C ARG A 557 -12.53 -1.94 12.81
N LEU A 558 -13.51 -2.73 13.25
CA LEU A 558 -14.43 -3.47 12.40
C LEU A 558 -15.85 -2.94 12.68
N SER A 559 -16.58 -2.56 11.62
CA SER A 559 -17.94 -2.03 11.73
C SER A 559 -18.86 -2.64 10.66
N ALA A 560 -20.02 -3.17 11.05
CA ALA A 560 -20.98 -3.73 10.09
C ALA A 560 -22.42 -3.77 10.61
N ALA A 561 -23.37 -4.20 9.78
CA ALA A 561 -24.68 -4.62 10.28
C ALA A 561 -24.58 -5.92 11.09
N SER A 562 -23.76 -6.86 10.61
CA SER A 562 -23.41 -8.09 11.35
C SER A 562 -21.95 -8.44 11.16
N VAL A 563 -21.26 -8.80 12.25
CA VAL A 563 -19.86 -9.26 12.23
C VAL A 563 -19.81 -10.73 12.62
N GLY A 564 -19.26 -11.57 11.75
CA GLY A 564 -19.08 -13.01 11.98
C GLY A 564 -17.63 -13.43 11.80
N LEU A 565 -16.98 -13.91 12.88
CA LEU A 565 -15.64 -14.50 12.82
C LEU A 565 -15.74 -16.01 13.04
N HIS A 566 -15.29 -16.80 12.06
CA HIS A 566 -15.31 -18.27 12.12
C HIS A 566 -13.92 -18.84 11.89
N SER A 567 -13.30 -19.35 12.95
CA SER A 567 -11.96 -19.93 12.92
C SER A 567 -12.01 -21.46 13.05
N GLN A 568 -11.17 -22.16 12.29
CA GLN A 568 -10.86 -23.59 12.48
C GLN A 568 -9.74 -23.83 13.50
N GLY A 569 -9.35 -22.78 14.21
CA GLY A 569 -8.39 -22.78 15.29
C GLY A 569 -8.76 -21.65 16.24
N ASN A 570 -7.82 -20.77 16.54
CA ASN A 570 -8.00 -19.75 17.57
C ASN A 570 -8.50 -18.42 16.97
N ILE A 571 -9.14 -17.60 17.81
CA ILE A 571 -9.48 -16.20 17.55
C ILE A 571 -8.83 -15.35 18.65
N ALA A 572 -8.00 -14.37 18.28
CA ALA A 572 -7.40 -13.42 19.19
C ALA A 572 -7.78 -11.98 18.82
N ILE A 573 -8.28 -11.21 19.79
CA ILE A 573 -8.65 -9.79 19.62
C ILE A 573 -7.99 -8.99 20.73
N GLU A 574 -7.00 -8.19 20.39
CA GLU A 574 -6.14 -7.52 21.36
C GLU A 574 -6.05 -6.01 21.10
N GLY A 575 -5.98 -5.22 22.16
CA GLY A 575 -5.56 -3.83 22.09
C GLY A 575 -4.08 -3.74 21.75
N SER A 576 -3.68 -2.73 20.98
CA SER A 576 -2.28 -2.44 20.68
C SER A 576 -1.70 -1.41 21.65
N SER A 577 -0.38 -1.34 21.77
CA SER A 577 0.29 -0.39 22.67
C SER A 577 0.85 0.80 21.90
N ALA A 578 0.49 2.01 22.32
CA ALA A 578 1.13 3.26 21.91
C ALA A 578 2.18 3.66 22.97
N ARG A 579 3.35 4.14 22.54
CA ARG A 579 4.46 4.49 23.45
C ARG A 579 4.89 5.93 23.27
N MET A 580 5.02 6.67 24.36
CA MET A 580 5.71 7.95 24.41
C MET A 580 7.00 7.77 25.20
N HIS A 581 8.10 8.31 24.68
CA HIS A 581 9.37 8.38 25.36
C HIS A 581 9.89 9.82 25.34
N LEU A 582 10.41 10.26 26.47
CA LEU A 582 10.92 11.60 26.68
C LEU A 582 12.27 11.51 27.40
N GLU A 583 13.27 12.22 26.89
CA GLU A 583 14.61 12.28 27.45
C GLU A 583 15.08 13.74 27.63
N GLY A 584 15.76 14.01 28.73
CA GLY A 584 16.56 15.22 28.94
C GLY A 584 15.76 16.52 29.09
N ALA A 585 14.60 16.50 29.75
CA ALA A 585 13.82 17.71 30.02
C ALA A 585 14.52 18.66 31.00
N ARG A 586 14.56 19.96 30.69
CA ARG A 586 15.18 21.00 31.52
C ARG A 586 14.14 22.00 32.04
N PRO A 587 14.25 22.45 33.29
CA PRO A 587 13.37 23.51 33.81
C PRO A 587 13.52 24.85 33.07
N SER A 588 14.70 25.13 32.51
CA SER A 588 14.94 26.30 31.64
C SER A 588 16.21 26.12 30.78
N ALA A 589 16.33 26.92 29.70
CA ALA A 589 17.50 26.93 28.82
C ALA A 589 18.84 27.26 29.52
N ALA A 590 18.81 27.92 30.68
CA ALA A 590 19.99 28.41 31.41
C ALA A 590 20.49 27.47 32.53
N GLN A 591 19.79 26.38 32.82
CA GLN A 591 20.17 25.43 33.89
C GLN A 591 20.89 24.20 33.34
N ALA A 592 21.83 23.66 34.12
CA ALA A 592 22.53 22.41 33.81
C ALA A 592 21.54 21.24 33.64
N ALA A 593 21.85 20.32 32.72
CA ALA A 593 21.02 19.17 32.41
C ALA A 593 20.66 18.38 33.70
N ARG A 594 19.36 18.21 33.93
CA ARG A 594 18.84 17.16 34.80
C ARG A 594 18.49 15.99 33.89
N GLY A 595 18.92 14.78 34.22
CA GLY A 595 18.53 13.60 33.46
C GLY A 595 17.09 13.26 33.82
N PHE A 596 16.13 13.61 32.96
CA PHE A 596 14.74 13.18 33.06
C PHE A 596 14.43 12.24 31.92
N ASP A 597 14.10 10.99 32.25
CA ASP A 597 13.61 9.98 31.32
C ASP A 597 12.17 9.64 31.75
N ARG A 598 11.21 9.75 30.84
CA ARG A 598 9.83 9.30 31.06
C ARG A 598 9.41 8.43 29.89
N THR A 599 8.84 7.28 30.21
CA THR A 599 8.24 6.37 29.24
C THR A 599 6.80 6.10 29.65
N SER A 600 5.85 6.38 28.75
CA SER A 600 4.43 6.08 28.93
C SER A 600 3.98 5.12 27.85
N THR A 601 3.23 4.09 28.24
CA THR A 601 2.61 3.13 27.33
C THR A 601 1.10 3.12 27.60
N ALA A 602 0.34 3.55 26.60
CA ALA A 602 -1.11 3.56 26.61
C ALA A 602 -1.66 2.52 25.64
N VAL A 603 -2.91 2.09 25.84
CA VAL A 603 -3.51 1.06 25.00
C VAL A 603 -4.48 1.67 24.00
N SER A 604 -4.36 1.25 22.75
CA SER A 604 -5.33 1.52 21.68
C SER A 604 -6.20 0.28 21.50
N PRO A 605 -7.49 0.31 21.87
CA PRO A 605 -8.34 -0.89 21.85
C PRO A 605 -8.66 -1.33 20.42
N SER A 606 -8.76 -2.64 20.21
CA SER A 606 -9.49 -3.16 19.05
C SER A 606 -10.99 -3.02 19.28
N VAL A 607 -11.72 -2.58 18.27
CA VAL A 607 -13.16 -2.35 18.34
C VAL A 607 -13.88 -3.14 17.26
N LEU A 608 -14.79 -4.02 17.68
CA LEU A 608 -15.73 -4.71 16.80
C LEU A 608 -17.13 -4.18 17.14
N ALA A 609 -17.75 -3.48 16.21
CA ALA A 609 -19.07 -2.90 16.38
C ALA A 609 -20.04 -3.41 15.32
N ALA A 610 -21.21 -3.90 15.75
CA ALA A 610 -22.29 -4.26 14.87
C ALA A 610 -23.61 -3.63 15.31
N SER A 611 -24.38 -3.08 14.37
CA SER A 611 -25.74 -2.60 14.65
C SER A 611 -26.71 -3.75 14.95
N GLY A 612 -26.45 -4.93 14.37
CA GLY A 612 -27.13 -6.19 14.62
C GLY A 612 -26.33 -7.09 15.55
N THR A 613 -25.65 -8.08 14.98
CA THR A 613 -25.04 -9.19 15.74
C THR A 613 -23.51 -9.23 15.63
N VAL A 614 -22.84 -9.64 16.69
CA VAL A 614 -21.44 -10.07 16.67
C VAL A 614 -21.38 -11.55 17.05
N ALA A 615 -20.81 -12.39 16.19
CA ALA A 615 -20.68 -13.82 16.42
C ALA A 615 -19.24 -14.28 16.22
N LEU A 616 -18.66 -14.87 17.27
CA LEU A 616 -17.31 -15.43 17.28
C LEU A 616 -17.40 -16.94 17.48
N ARG A 617 -16.86 -17.72 16.55
CA ARG A 617 -16.88 -19.18 16.60
C ARG A 617 -15.50 -19.76 16.35
N ALA A 618 -14.92 -20.37 17.37
CA ALA A 618 -13.61 -21.03 17.30
C ALA A 618 -13.79 -22.55 17.43
N ARG A 619 -13.13 -23.30 16.53
CA ARG A 619 -13.23 -24.76 16.46
C ARG A 619 -11.85 -25.38 16.60
N ARG A 620 -11.80 -26.55 17.24
CA ARG A 620 -10.59 -27.33 17.44
C ARG A 620 -10.14 -27.91 16.11
N SER A 621 -8.84 -27.87 15.87
CA SER A 621 -8.18 -28.62 14.81
C SER A 621 -7.10 -29.54 15.38
N THR A 622 -6.29 -30.15 14.52
CA THR A 622 -5.18 -30.99 14.95
C THR A 622 -4.08 -30.23 15.70
N PHE A 623 -3.97 -28.91 15.53
CA PHE A 623 -2.87 -28.09 16.06
C PHE A 623 -3.32 -26.91 16.94
N ARG A 624 -4.62 -26.70 17.08
CA ARG A 624 -5.23 -25.57 17.80
C ARG A 624 -6.40 -26.06 18.62
N ASP A 625 -6.52 -25.58 19.84
CA ASP A 625 -7.55 -26.03 20.78
C ASP A 625 -8.94 -25.47 20.44
N GLY A 626 -9.00 -24.35 19.72
CA GLY A 626 -10.25 -23.70 19.32
C GLY A 626 -10.67 -22.62 20.30
N ASP A 627 -9.72 -21.78 20.70
CA ASP A 627 -9.88 -20.78 21.75
C ASP A 627 -10.31 -19.41 21.24
N ILE A 628 -10.88 -18.60 22.13
CA ILE A 628 -11.15 -17.18 21.90
C ILE A 628 -10.44 -16.35 23.00
N SER A 629 -9.52 -15.47 22.64
CA SER A 629 -8.89 -14.50 23.56
C SER A 629 -9.28 -13.06 23.21
N ILE A 630 -9.63 -12.28 24.22
CA ILE A 630 -9.97 -10.86 24.10
C ILE A 630 -9.22 -10.08 25.18
N ALA A 631 -8.35 -9.15 24.78
CA ALA A 631 -7.58 -8.33 25.72
C ALA A 631 -7.66 -6.85 25.37
N GLY A 632 -7.95 -5.99 26.35
CA GLY A 632 -8.06 -4.53 26.17
C GLY A 632 -8.92 -4.08 24.99
N SER A 633 -10.02 -4.78 24.70
CA SER A 633 -10.79 -4.61 23.46
C SER A 633 -12.29 -4.47 23.71
N HIS A 634 -13.01 -3.89 22.74
CA HIS A 634 -14.44 -3.62 22.83
C HIS A 634 -15.23 -4.35 21.75
N LEU A 635 -16.17 -5.20 22.16
CA LEU A 635 -17.10 -5.92 21.29
C LEU A 635 -18.50 -5.41 21.58
N LEU A 636 -19.13 -4.77 20.59
CA LEU A 636 -20.39 -4.06 20.74
C LEU A 636 -21.41 -4.58 19.71
N ALA A 637 -22.54 -5.11 20.17
CA ALA A 637 -23.61 -5.61 19.31
C ALA A 637 -24.96 -4.96 19.65
N GLY A 638 -25.71 -4.47 18.67
CA GLY A 638 -27.03 -3.88 18.95
C GLY A 638 -28.09 -4.89 19.42
N THR A 639 -27.99 -6.15 18.97
CA THR A 639 -29.00 -7.21 19.23
C THR A 639 -28.45 -8.39 20.02
N ALA A 640 -27.39 -9.05 19.53
CA ALA A 640 -26.81 -10.23 20.19
C ALA A 640 -25.30 -10.30 19.98
N LEU A 641 -24.58 -10.58 21.06
CA LEU A 641 -23.16 -10.90 21.08
C LEU A 641 -23.00 -12.36 21.49
N THR A 642 -22.38 -13.17 20.64
CA THR A 642 -22.21 -14.61 20.85
C THR A 642 -20.75 -15.01 20.70
N LEU A 643 -20.22 -15.70 21.71
CA LEU A 643 -18.89 -16.30 21.73
C LEU A 643 -19.05 -17.80 21.92
N ASP A 644 -18.56 -18.61 20.98
CA ASP A 644 -18.65 -20.07 20.98
C ASP A 644 -17.27 -20.66 20.68
N ALA A 645 -16.52 -20.95 21.74
CA ALA A 645 -15.22 -21.61 21.67
C ALA A 645 -15.36 -23.11 21.95
N GLN A 646 -14.65 -23.92 21.17
CA GLN A 646 -14.65 -25.36 21.41
C GLN A 646 -13.86 -25.75 22.66
N ASP A 647 -12.82 -24.97 23.02
CA ASP A 647 -12.04 -25.18 24.23
C ASP A 647 -12.24 -24.02 25.21
N SER A 648 -11.41 -22.97 25.16
CA SER A 648 -11.41 -21.92 26.19
C SER A 648 -11.78 -20.53 25.67
N VAL A 649 -12.33 -19.69 26.55
CA VAL A 649 -12.55 -18.26 26.34
C VAL A 649 -11.82 -17.47 27.44
N TRP A 650 -10.92 -16.57 27.03
CA TRP A 650 -10.21 -15.65 27.94
C TRP A 650 -10.55 -14.21 27.61
N ILE A 651 -10.98 -13.45 28.61
CA ILE A 651 -11.31 -12.03 28.47
C ILE A 651 -10.57 -11.27 29.57
N SER A 652 -9.60 -10.44 29.20
CA SER A 652 -8.77 -9.73 30.17
C SER A 652 -8.67 -8.24 29.90
N GLY A 653 -8.34 -7.46 30.93
CA GLY A 653 -7.71 -6.16 30.73
C GLY A 653 -6.29 -6.31 30.19
N ILE A 654 -5.72 -5.20 29.71
CA ILE A 654 -4.32 -5.09 29.31
C ILE A 654 -3.65 -3.94 30.08
N GLY A 655 -2.40 -4.14 30.48
CA GLY A 655 -1.66 -3.19 31.32
C GLY A 655 -1.26 -1.93 30.55
N GLU A 656 -1.43 -0.79 31.21
CA GLU A 656 -0.85 0.49 30.83
C GLU A 656 0.21 0.85 31.87
N THR A 657 1.34 1.36 31.41
CA THR A 657 2.48 1.62 32.29
C THR A 657 3.01 3.01 32.04
N GLU A 658 3.28 3.75 33.11
CA GLU A 658 3.98 5.01 33.04
C GLU A 658 5.16 4.97 34.00
N GLY A 659 6.38 5.09 33.49
CA GLY A 659 7.60 5.11 34.31
C GLY A 659 8.36 6.41 34.09
N PHE A 660 9.01 6.90 35.13
CA PHE A 660 9.99 7.96 35.00
C PHE A 660 11.21 7.74 35.89
N THR A 661 12.35 8.21 35.40
CA THR A 661 13.61 8.32 36.14
C THR A 661 14.04 9.78 36.11
N LEU A 662 14.30 10.33 37.27
CA LEU A 662 14.77 11.70 37.44
C LEU A 662 16.09 11.67 38.18
N SER A 663 17.11 12.30 37.60
CA SER A 663 18.46 12.33 38.12
C SER A 663 19.07 13.73 38.00
N GLY A 664 19.96 14.04 38.93
CA GLY A 664 20.67 15.31 38.92
C GLY A 664 21.77 15.39 39.97
N SER A 665 22.49 16.49 39.94
CA SER A 665 23.52 16.83 40.93
C SER A 665 22.91 17.60 42.09
N HIS A 666 23.34 17.35 43.33
CA HIS A 666 22.99 18.19 44.48
C HIS A 666 23.77 19.51 44.37
N TRP A 667 23.07 20.64 44.49
CA TRP A 667 23.72 21.94 44.72
C TRP A 667 23.83 22.14 46.23
N GLY A 668 25.06 22.09 46.74
CA GLY A 668 25.36 22.53 48.11
C GLY A 668 25.34 24.06 48.22
N PRO A 669 25.33 24.62 49.44
CA PRO A 669 25.26 26.07 49.70
C PRO A 669 26.50 26.88 49.24
N MET A 670 27.44 26.27 48.51
CA MET A 670 28.61 26.94 47.92
C MET A 670 28.69 26.62 46.43
N ALA A 671 28.83 27.66 45.61
CA ALA A 671 29.09 27.54 44.18
C ALA A 671 30.36 26.69 43.95
N GLY A 672 30.24 25.58 43.22
CA GLY A 672 31.38 24.75 42.80
C GLY A 672 31.63 23.47 43.59
N ALA A 673 30.85 23.13 44.63
CA ALA A 673 31.00 21.85 45.34
C ALA A 673 29.91 20.84 44.93
N SER A 674 30.26 19.87 44.07
CA SER A 674 29.41 18.71 43.75
C SER A 674 29.29 17.80 44.97
N GLN A 675 28.20 17.93 45.75
CA GLN A 675 27.87 16.99 46.83
C GLN A 675 26.88 15.92 46.35
N GLY A 676 27.36 15.01 45.50
CA GLY A 676 26.65 13.77 45.16
C GLY A 676 25.56 13.89 44.08
N SER A 677 25.21 12.74 43.50
CA SER A 677 24.10 12.57 42.55
C SER A 677 22.88 12.03 43.28
N TRP A 678 21.70 12.50 42.89
CA TRP A 678 20.42 11.90 43.28
C TRP A 678 19.78 11.23 42.07
N ASN A 679 19.07 10.13 42.34
CA ASN A 679 18.26 9.41 41.37
C ASN A 679 16.93 9.03 42.05
N ARG A 680 15.82 9.34 41.40
CA ARG A 680 14.45 9.03 41.82
C ARG A 680 13.73 8.33 40.68
N THR A 681 13.09 7.21 40.97
CA THR A 681 12.24 6.51 40.02
C THR A 681 10.79 6.47 40.53
N GLY A 682 9.85 6.60 39.60
CA GLY A 682 8.43 6.43 39.85
C GLY A 682 7.78 5.59 38.77
N PHE A 683 6.75 4.83 39.13
CA PHE A 683 5.95 4.10 38.16
C PHE A 683 4.45 4.08 38.52
N LYS A 684 3.62 4.20 37.47
CA LYS A 684 2.18 3.96 37.45
C LYS A 684 1.92 2.69 36.68
N GLU A 685 0.97 1.91 37.15
CA GLU A 685 0.38 0.84 36.38
C GLU A 685 -1.15 1.01 36.42
N SER A 686 -1.77 1.17 35.26
CA SER A 686 -3.22 1.12 35.09
C SER A 686 -3.59 -0.03 34.16
N GLN A 687 -4.88 -0.24 33.91
CA GLN A 687 -5.32 -1.25 32.95
C GLN A 687 -6.46 -0.75 32.08
N ALA A 688 -6.34 -0.99 30.78
CA ALA A 688 -7.43 -0.85 29.83
C ALA A 688 -8.31 -2.11 29.90
N ARG A 689 -9.57 -1.92 30.25
CA ARG A 689 -10.59 -2.99 30.39
C ARG A 689 -11.05 -3.50 29.02
N SER A 690 -11.34 -4.80 28.93
CA SER A 690 -12.18 -5.33 27.84
C SER A 690 -13.67 -5.16 28.13
N THR A 691 -14.46 -4.76 27.13
CA THR A 691 -15.91 -4.59 27.26
C THR A 691 -16.64 -5.41 26.21
N LEU A 692 -17.53 -6.28 26.65
CA LEU A 692 -18.46 -7.01 25.80
C LEU A 692 -19.87 -6.48 26.09
N ALA A 693 -20.50 -5.86 25.09
CA ALA A 693 -21.83 -5.29 25.26
C ALA A 693 -22.79 -5.69 24.16
N GLY A 694 -24.05 -5.95 24.52
CA GLY A 694 -25.10 -6.03 23.51
C GLY A 694 -26.52 -6.27 24.00
N GLY A 695 -27.46 -6.44 23.07
CA GLY A 695 -28.87 -6.70 23.41
C GLY A 695 -29.04 -7.97 24.23
N THR A 696 -28.35 -9.05 23.85
CA THR A 696 -28.12 -10.26 24.65
C THR A 696 -26.64 -10.61 24.55
N VAL A 697 -26.07 -11.19 25.61
CA VAL A 697 -24.67 -11.65 25.60
C VAL A 697 -24.63 -13.12 25.97
N GLN A 698 -24.09 -13.95 25.07
CA GLN A 698 -23.90 -15.38 25.29
C GLN A 698 -22.43 -15.75 25.11
N VAL A 699 -21.87 -16.43 26.11
CA VAL A 699 -20.51 -16.96 26.07
C VAL A 699 -20.54 -18.44 26.39
N THR A 700 -20.03 -19.25 25.49
CA THR A 700 -19.94 -20.71 25.61
C THR A 700 -18.49 -21.14 25.36
N ALA A 701 -17.93 -21.86 26.32
CA ALA A 701 -16.62 -22.49 26.25
C ALA A 701 -16.75 -23.99 26.58
N GLY A 702 -15.94 -24.85 25.97
CA GLY A 702 -15.93 -26.28 26.29
C GLY A 702 -15.31 -26.58 27.65
N THR A 703 -14.19 -25.92 27.95
CA THR A 703 -13.37 -26.16 29.14
C THR A 703 -13.47 -24.98 30.10
N MET A 704 -12.85 -23.85 29.77
CA MET A 704 -12.68 -22.71 30.67
C MET A 704 -13.25 -21.41 30.09
N LEU A 705 -13.99 -20.67 30.91
CA LEU A 705 -14.29 -19.26 30.70
C LEU A 705 -13.63 -18.45 31.81
N ASP A 706 -12.63 -17.66 31.47
CA ASP A 706 -11.94 -16.75 32.40
C ASP A 706 -12.17 -15.30 32.00
N VAL A 707 -12.68 -14.50 32.94
CA VAL A 707 -12.95 -13.08 32.74
C VAL A 707 -12.29 -12.27 33.86
N ALA A 708 -11.17 -11.64 33.53
CA ALA A 708 -10.34 -10.89 34.46
C ALA A 708 -10.39 -9.37 34.19
N GLY A 709 -10.77 -8.57 35.19
CA GLY A 709 -10.74 -7.10 35.13
C GLY A 709 -11.56 -6.47 33.99
N SER A 710 -12.58 -7.19 33.51
CA SER A 710 -13.34 -6.88 32.32
C SER A 710 -14.84 -6.68 32.61
N GLU A 711 -15.59 -6.22 31.61
CA GLU A 711 -17.01 -5.91 31.75
C GLU A 711 -17.89 -6.62 30.72
N LEU A 712 -18.99 -7.18 31.22
CA LEU A 712 -20.10 -7.72 30.42
C LEU A 712 -21.37 -6.88 30.68
N ASP A 713 -21.89 -6.21 29.66
CA ASP A 713 -23.09 -5.36 29.78
C ASP A 713 -24.17 -5.78 28.76
N SER A 714 -25.34 -6.17 29.25
CA SER A 714 -26.46 -6.52 28.39
C SER A 714 -27.72 -5.70 28.70
N LYS A 715 -28.41 -5.27 27.64
CA LYS A 715 -29.75 -4.67 27.75
C LYS A 715 -30.83 -5.73 28.06
N GLY A 716 -30.56 -6.99 27.73
CA GLY A 716 -31.39 -8.15 27.99
C GLY A 716 -30.63 -9.17 28.82
N ASP A 717 -30.56 -10.42 28.35
CA ASP A 717 -30.01 -11.53 29.12
C ASP A 717 -28.50 -11.72 28.93
N ILE A 718 -27.84 -12.21 29.98
CA ILE A 718 -26.47 -12.75 29.92
C ILE A 718 -26.49 -14.24 30.20
N LYS A 719 -25.89 -15.04 29.31
CA LYS A 719 -25.76 -16.50 29.44
C LYS A 719 -24.31 -16.94 29.37
N LEU A 720 -23.81 -17.55 30.43
CA LEU A 720 -22.44 -18.07 30.52
C LEU A 720 -22.48 -19.59 30.68
N GLN A 721 -21.72 -20.30 29.84
CA GLN A 721 -21.63 -21.76 29.90
C GLN A 721 -20.19 -22.24 29.70
N ALA A 722 -19.65 -22.97 30.66
CA ALA A 722 -18.36 -23.66 30.55
C ALA A 722 -18.27 -24.82 31.56
N SER A 723 -17.24 -25.67 31.46
CA SER A 723 -16.97 -26.60 32.56
C SER A 723 -16.50 -25.83 33.81
N ASP A 724 -15.59 -24.89 33.61
CA ASP A 724 -15.03 -24.03 34.65
C ASP A 724 -15.22 -22.55 34.30
N ILE A 725 -15.75 -21.77 35.24
CA ILE A 725 -15.90 -20.31 35.09
C ILE A 725 -15.12 -19.57 36.18
N GLN A 726 -14.31 -18.60 35.77
CA GLN A 726 -13.58 -17.69 36.65
C GLN A 726 -13.96 -16.24 36.34
N LEU A 727 -14.42 -15.50 37.37
CA LEU A 727 -14.81 -14.10 37.26
C LEU A 727 -14.02 -13.29 38.29
N THR A 728 -12.92 -12.67 37.88
CA THR A 728 -11.97 -12.07 38.83
C THR A 728 -11.64 -10.62 38.50
N ALA A 729 -11.22 -9.86 39.50
CA ALA A 729 -10.43 -8.67 39.23
C ALA A 729 -9.14 -9.04 38.49
N SER A 730 -8.58 -8.07 37.77
CA SER A 730 -7.20 -8.17 37.30
C SER A 730 -6.24 -8.20 38.50
N LEU A 731 -5.31 -9.17 38.54
CA LEU A 731 -4.32 -9.46 39.61
C LEU A 731 -4.15 -8.42 40.74
N GLU A 732 -4.32 -8.91 41.98
CA GLU A 732 -4.38 -8.21 43.28
C GLU A 732 -3.00 -7.80 43.92
N PRO A 733 -3.00 -7.04 45.04
CA PRO A 733 -2.00 -6.02 45.38
C PRO A 733 -0.88 -6.47 46.33
N ALA A 734 0.30 -5.87 46.17
CA ALA A 734 1.28 -5.73 47.26
C ALA A 734 2.21 -4.54 46.98
N GLY A 735 1.78 -3.33 47.34
CA GLY A 735 2.62 -2.14 47.27
C GLY A 735 2.09 -1.04 48.19
N PRO A 736 2.95 -0.37 48.99
CA PRO A 736 2.52 0.77 49.79
C PRO A 736 2.00 1.89 48.88
N ARG A 737 0.78 2.37 49.16
CA ARG A 737 0.26 3.61 48.56
C ARG A 737 1.04 4.78 49.13
N ASN A 738 2.09 5.21 48.45
CA ASN A 738 2.69 6.51 48.71
C ASN A 738 1.96 7.54 47.84
N TRP A 739 1.29 8.47 48.50
CA TRP A 739 0.62 9.61 47.87
C TRP A 739 1.66 10.45 47.12
N ALA A 740 1.76 10.25 45.82
CA ALA A 740 2.50 11.13 44.94
C ALA A 740 1.52 12.06 44.25
N ILE A 741 1.90 13.34 44.19
CA ILE A 741 1.28 14.31 43.29
C ILE A 741 1.68 13.86 41.88
N TRP A 742 0.79 13.12 41.23
CA TRP A 742 0.87 12.89 39.79
C TRP A 742 0.71 14.25 39.11
N LEU A 743 1.74 14.68 38.41
CA LEU A 743 1.76 15.98 37.76
C LEU A 743 1.06 15.82 36.41
N ASP A 744 -0.12 16.43 36.26
CA ASP A 744 -0.77 16.61 34.95
C ASP A 744 0.06 17.51 33.99
N ASN A 745 1.17 18.08 34.49
CA ASN A 745 2.09 18.96 33.77
C ASN A 745 3.42 18.27 33.46
N ASP A 746 3.92 18.45 32.23
CA ASP A 746 5.14 17.84 31.67
C ASP A 746 6.46 18.15 32.44
N LEU A 747 6.43 19.03 33.45
CA LEU A 747 7.53 19.28 34.40
C LEU A 747 6.99 19.77 35.76
N PRO A 748 7.63 19.41 36.90
CA PRO A 748 7.36 20.05 38.19
C PRO A 748 8.01 21.44 38.26
N GLU A 749 7.18 22.49 38.27
CA GLU A 749 7.56 23.77 38.86
C GLU A 749 7.54 23.61 40.38
N TYR A 750 8.71 23.28 40.94
CA TYR A 750 9.00 23.28 42.37
C TYR A 750 8.32 22.16 43.19
N HIS A 751 9.04 21.69 44.22
CA HIS A 751 8.60 20.77 45.29
C HIS A 751 8.64 19.25 45.00
N PHE A 752 9.84 18.68 45.12
CA PHE A 752 9.98 17.34 45.75
C PHE A 752 10.52 17.56 47.17
N VAL A 753 9.64 17.71 48.16
CA VAL A 753 10.06 17.72 49.57
C VAL A 753 10.11 16.27 50.04
N SER A 754 11.32 15.76 50.24
CA SER A 754 11.54 14.53 51.01
C SER A 754 11.43 14.91 52.48
N THR A 755 10.39 14.48 53.19
CA THR A 755 10.38 14.61 54.67
C THR A 755 11.39 13.68 55.32
N ASP A 756 11.83 12.63 54.61
CA ASP A 756 12.72 11.63 55.18
C ASP A 756 14.04 11.59 54.42
N GLY A 757 15.13 11.95 55.08
CA GLY A 757 16.48 12.07 54.51
C GLY A 757 17.15 10.76 54.09
N ASN A 758 16.39 9.67 53.91
CA ASN A 758 16.97 8.37 53.59
C ASN A 758 15.92 7.42 52.97
N ALA A 759 15.58 7.54 51.69
CA ALA A 759 14.82 6.48 51.02
C ALA A 759 15.01 6.47 49.49
N ARG A 760 15.74 5.46 49.01
CA ARG A 760 15.80 4.99 47.61
C ARG A 760 14.50 4.27 47.18
N THR A 761 13.38 4.49 47.88
CA THR A 761 12.14 3.76 47.62
C THR A 761 11.46 4.32 46.37
N PRO A 762 11.15 3.47 45.37
CA PRO A 762 10.37 3.87 44.21
C PRO A 762 9.01 4.42 44.62
N VAL A 763 8.50 5.41 43.90
CA VAL A 763 7.11 5.86 43.99
C VAL A 763 6.26 4.92 43.14
N THR A 764 5.20 4.35 43.72
CA THR A 764 4.38 3.32 43.06
C THR A 764 2.90 3.62 43.21
N ASP A 765 2.18 3.65 42.10
CA ASP A 765 0.71 3.67 42.08
C ASP A 765 0.20 2.59 41.10
N ARG A 766 -0.74 1.76 41.56
CA ARG A 766 -1.32 0.67 40.76
C ARG A 766 -2.84 0.71 40.84
N VAL A 767 -3.49 0.84 39.70
CA VAL A 767 -4.95 0.85 39.55
C VAL A 767 -5.36 -0.37 38.74
N HIS A 768 -6.10 -1.26 39.38
CA HIS A 768 -6.59 -2.51 38.78
C HIS A 768 -8.12 -2.47 38.65
N ASN A 769 -8.64 -3.15 37.63
CA ASN A 769 -10.07 -3.19 37.36
C ASN A 769 -10.70 -4.42 38.03
N GLY A 770 -11.86 -4.22 38.67
CA GLY A 770 -12.73 -5.33 39.07
C GLY A 770 -13.48 -5.91 37.88
N PHE A 771 -13.97 -7.14 38.03
CA PHE A 771 -14.94 -7.72 37.09
C PHE A 771 -16.33 -7.13 37.33
N ALA A 772 -17.03 -6.76 36.26
CA ALA A 772 -18.39 -6.25 36.32
C ALA A 772 -19.30 -6.96 35.30
N MET A 773 -20.47 -7.40 35.74
CA MET A 773 -21.50 -7.99 34.89
C MET A 773 -22.86 -7.38 35.20
N LYS A 774 -23.54 -6.88 34.17
CA LYS A 774 -24.84 -6.23 34.30
C LYS A 774 -25.79 -6.70 33.20
N ALA A 775 -26.98 -7.14 33.59
CA ALA A 775 -28.04 -7.55 32.66
C ALA A 775 -29.33 -6.77 32.94
N GLY A 776 -29.95 -6.27 31.87
CA GLY A 776 -31.30 -5.71 31.91
C GLY A 776 -32.41 -6.76 32.01
N GLY A 777 -32.09 -8.03 31.73
CA GLY A 777 -32.92 -9.22 31.91
C GLY A 777 -32.32 -10.21 32.89
N ASP A 778 -32.31 -11.48 32.51
CA ASP A 778 -31.84 -12.60 33.34
C ASP A 778 -30.31 -12.81 33.22
N ILE A 779 -29.72 -13.40 34.25
CA ILE A 779 -28.35 -13.91 34.22
C ILE A 779 -28.39 -15.42 34.48
N ASP A 780 -27.97 -16.22 33.51
CA ASP A 780 -27.86 -17.67 33.63
C ASP A 780 -26.38 -18.10 33.57
N ILE A 781 -25.88 -18.70 34.66
CA ILE A 781 -24.52 -19.24 34.74
C ILE A 781 -24.62 -20.77 34.85
N SER A 782 -24.06 -21.48 33.87
CA SER A 782 -23.97 -22.94 33.88
C SER A 782 -22.52 -23.37 33.92
N ALA A 783 -22.11 -23.95 35.05
CA ALA A 783 -20.75 -24.43 35.27
C ALA A 783 -20.70 -25.63 36.21
N VAL A 784 -19.64 -26.43 36.09
CA VAL A 784 -19.27 -27.46 37.08
C VAL A 784 -18.53 -26.79 38.24
N ARG A 785 -17.61 -25.86 37.93
CA ARG A 785 -16.88 -25.06 38.93
C ARG A 785 -17.02 -23.58 38.63
N LEU A 786 -17.26 -22.79 39.68
CA LEU A 786 -17.35 -21.33 39.62
C LEU A 786 -16.43 -20.72 40.68
N ALA A 787 -15.54 -19.83 40.26
CA ALA A 787 -14.70 -19.02 41.13
C ALA A 787 -14.96 -17.53 40.87
N THR A 788 -15.07 -16.75 41.94
CA THR A 788 -15.30 -15.30 41.86
C THR A 788 -14.35 -14.58 42.80
N HIS A 789 -13.84 -13.43 42.36
CA HIS A 789 -13.01 -12.58 43.21
C HIS A 789 -13.17 -11.11 42.81
N ALA A 790 -13.57 -10.26 43.76
CA ALA A 790 -13.89 -8.84 43.51
C ALA A 790 -14.84 -8.64 42.31
N ALA A 791 -15.81 -9.55 42.18
CA ALA A 791 -16.80 -9.59 41.11
C ALA A 791 -18.07 -8.82 41.50
N SER A 792 -18.56 -7.95 40.61
CA SER A 792 -19.86 -7.27 40.75
C SER A 792 -20.85 -7.84 39.74
N VAL A 793 -21.89 -8.55 40.20
CA VAL A 793 -22.91 -9.16 39.34
C VAL A 793 -24.28 -8.54 39.61
N ASN A 794 -24.97 -8.07 38.56
CA ASN A 794 -26.23 -7.34 38.67
C ASN A 794 -27.23 -7.80 37.60
N ALA A 795 -28.19 -8.64 37.99
CA ALA A 795 -29.34 -9.03 37.18
C ALA A 795 -30.55 -8.17 37.52
N ALA A 796 -31.18 -7.53 36.53
CA ALA A 796 -32.47 -6.89 36.76
C ALA A 796 -33.61 -7.91 36.91
N GLY A 797 -33.52 -9.03 36.19
CA GLY A 797 -34.44 -10.16 36.26
C GLY A 797 -33.99 -11.24 37.24
N ARG A 798 -34.03 -12.50 36.78
CA ARG A 798 -33.66 -13.68 37.56
C ARG A 798 -32.17 -13.98 37.44
N LEU A 799 -31.56 -14.39 38.55
CA LEU A 799 -30.22 -14.99 38.57
C LEU A 799 -30.33 -16.51 38.77
N THR A 800 -29.74 -17.27 37.84
CA THR A 800 -29.70 -18.73 37.86
C THR A 800 -28.25 -19.23 37.86
N ILE A 801 -27.93 -20.19 38.73
CA ILE A 801 -26.64 -20.90 38.72
C ILE A 801 -26.91 -22.41 38.67
N ALA A 802 -26.78 -23.02 37.48
CA ALA A 802 -27.19 -24.40 37.20
C ALA A 802 -25.99 -25.40 37.23
N GLY A 803 -25.96 -26.34 38.19
CA GLY A 803 -24.96 -27.44 38.29
C GLY A 803 -24.26 -27.63 39.65
N SER A 804 -23.78 -28.85 39.96
CA SER A 804 -23.13 -29.24 41.23
C SER A 804 -21.79 -28.51 41.45
N LEU A 805 -21.83 -27.36 42.14
CA LEU A 805 -20.65 -26.56 42.45
C LEU A 805 -19.65 -27.35 43.30
N ALA A 806 -18.44 -27.60 42.80
CA ALA A 806 -17.29 -27.78 43.67
C ALA A 806 -16.77 -26.39 44.07
N SER A 807 -16.93 -26.03 45.35
CA SER A 807 -16.63 -24.70 45.88
C SER A 807 -15.14 -24.37 45.78
N PHE A 808 -14.79 -23.24 45.15
CA PHE A 808 -13.52 -22.56 45.42
C PHE A 808 -13.82 -21.20 46.04
N LYS A 809 -13.41 -21.09 47.30
CA LYS A 809 -13.61 -19.95 48.21
C LYS A 809 -12.89 -18.70 47.69
N ASP A 810 -13.40 -17.54 48.09
CA ASP A 810 -12.77 -16.22 48.10
C ASP A 810 -11.41 -16.28 48.84
N THR A 811 -10.42 -16.87 48.18
CA THR A 811 -9.08 -17.12 48.71
C THR A 811 -8.11 -16.73 47.60
N PRO A 812 -7.08 -15.93 47.88
CA PRO A 812 -6.02 -15.70 46.92
C PRO A 812 -5.49 -17.07 46.50
N VAL A 813 -5.70 -17.46 45.24
CA VAL A 813 -5.27 -18.76 44.72
C VAL A 813 -3.78 -18.90 45.02
N LEU A 814 -3.42 -19.86 45.87
CA LEU A 814 -2.03 -20.13 46.23
C LEU A 814 -1.26 -20.58 44.99
N ASP A 815 0.03 -20.20 44.90
CA ASP A 815 0.93 -20.44 43.76
C ASP A 815 1.02 -21.90 43.26
N SER A 816 0.51 -22.87 44.03
CA SER A 816 0.58 -24.30 43.75
C SER A 816 -0.61 -24.89 43.00
N ASP A 817 -1.72 -24.15 42.82
CA ASP A 817 -2.88 -24.65 42.08
C ASP A 817 -2.60 -24.73 40.58
N ALA A 818 -2.86 -25.90 39.99
CA ALA A 818 -2.50 -26.22 38.59
C ALA A 818 -3.09 -25.24 37.55
N ILE A 819 -4.14 -24.51 37.94
CA ILE A 819 -4.86 -23.52 37.12
C ILE A 819 -4.00 -22.26 36.86
N ARG A 820 -3.01 -21.91 37.70
CA ARG A 820 -2.09 -20.77 37.47
C ARG A 820 -0.94 -21.05 36.49
N ARG A 821 -0.63 -22.31 36.15
CA ARG A 821 0.61 -22.60 35.38
C ARG A 821 0.60 -22.13 33.93
N HIS A 822 -0.57 -21.79 33.38
CA HIS A 822 -0.69 -21.46 31.95
C HIS A 822 -0.77 -19.96 31.63
N TYR A 823 -0.96 -19.02 32.59
CA TYR A 823 -1.03 -17.58 32.24
C TYR A 823 -0.52 -16.58 33.31
N HIS A 824 0.06 -15.50 32.75
CA HIS A 824 0.62 -14.25 33.29
C HIS A 824 2.11 -14.22 33.69
N GLY A 825 2.82 -13.23 33.11
CA GLY A 825 4.23 -12.95 33.30
C GLY A 825 4.64 -12.96 34.77
N TYR A 826 5.55 -13.88 35.08
CA TYR A 826 6.13 -14.09 36.38
C TYR A 826 6.88 -12.85 36.88
N ILE A 827 6.40 -12.23 37.97
CA ILE A 827 7.23 -11.39 38.85
C ILE A 827 7.10 -11.97 40.26
N PRO A 828 8.20 -12.47 40.87
CA PRO A 828 8.13 -13.12 42.17
C PRO A 828 7.82 -12.10 43.28
N PRO A 829 7.00 -12.45 44.28
CA PRO A 829 6.82 -11.63 45.46
C PRO A 829 8.12 -11.60 46.28
N ARG A 830 8.79 -10.44 46.34
CA ARG A 830 9.76 -10.19 47.41
C ARG A 830 8.99 -10.02 48.71
N ARG A 831 9.09 -11.01 49.60
CA ARG A 831 8.54 -10.93 50.96
C ARG A 831 8.96 -9.63 51.63
N SER A 832 7.99 -8.80 51.98
CA SER A 832 8.14 -7.71 52.93
C SER A 832 8.30 -8.29 54.33
N SER A 833 9.45 -8.05 54.97
CA SER A 833 9.64 -8.26 56.40
C SER A 833 9.55 -6.93 57.12
N TRP A 834 8.35 -6.51 57.50
CA TRP A 834 8.17 -5.43 58.48
C TRP A 834 7.21 -5.91 59.56
N GLN A 835 7.78 -6.24 60.72
CA GLN A 835 7.05 -6.28 61.98
C GLN A 835 6.68 -4.84 62.34
N ALA A 836 5.41 -4.61 62.66
CA ALA A 836 4.95 -3.31 63.16
C ALA A 836 5.56 -3.06 64.56
N PRO A 837 6.26 -1.92 64.78
CA PRO A 837 6.51 -1.46 66.13
C PRO A 837 5.24 -0.80 66.66
N THR A 838 4.79 -1.24 67.82
CA THR A 838 3.75 -0.60 68.61
C THR A 838 4.19 0.76 69.13
N GLY A 839 3.33 1.76 68.97
CA GLY A 839 3.31 2.98 69.79
C GLY A 839 3.86 4.22 69.09
N LEU A 840 2.95 5.08 68.61
CA LEU A 840 3.03 6.55 68.60
C LEU A 840 1.64 7.12 68.23
N PRO A 841 1.11 8.14 68.92
CA PRO A 841 -0.21 8.68 68.66
C PRO A 841 -0.14 9.76 67.56
N LEU A 842 -0.93 9.60 66.50
CA LEU A 842 -1.16 10.66 65.51
C LEU A 842 -2.61 11.12 65.60
N ALA A 843 -2.75 12.36 66.05
CA ALA A 843 -4.01 13.07 66.18
C ALA A 843 -4.67 13.26 64.80
N ALA A 844 -6.00 13.16 64.81
CA ALA A 844 -6.87 13.27 63.66
C ALA A 844 -6.72 14.61 62.93
N LEU A 845 -6.66 14.54 61.60
CA LEU A 845 -7.05 15.61 60.70
C LEU A 845 -8.27 15.12 59.91
N ASP A 846 -9.42 15.65 60.31
CA ASP A 846 -10.74 15.34 59.81
C ASP A 846 -10.99 16.15 58.53
N VAL A 847 -10.93 15.48 57.38
CA VAL A 847 -11.49 15.98 56.12
C VAL A 847 -12.27 14.82 55.51
N GLN A 848 -13.61 14.91 55.56
CA GLN A 848 -14.50 13.95 54.93
C GLN A 848 -14.34 14.00 53.40
N ALA A 849 -13.59 13.04 52.86
CA ALA A 849 -13.75 12.61 51.47
C ALA A 849 -14.92 11.60 51.39
N PRO A 850 -15.71 11.59 50.30
CA PRO A 850 -16.84 10.70 50.16
C PRO A 850 -16.40 9.24 50.29
N SER A 851 -16.97 8.54 51.27
CA SER A 851 -16.77 7.12 51.49
C SER A 851 -17.25 6.32 50.28
N LYS A 852 -16.35 5.93 49.37
CA LYS A 852 -16.60 4.82 48.41
C LYS A 852 -15.39 4.27 47.66
N ASN A 853 -14.17 4.32 48.20
CA ASN A 853 -12.99 3.72 47.54
C ASN A 853 -12.33 2.65 48.43
N GLY A 854 -12.98 1.49 48.54
CA GLY A 854 -12.45 0.31 49.23
C GLY A 854 -11.45 -0.45 48.36
N THR A 855 -10.24 -0.62 48.90
CA THR A 855 -9.30 -1.70 48.57
C THR A 855 -9.93 -3.03 48.98
N THR A 856 -9.79 -4.07 48.14
CA THR A 856 -10.42 -5.41 48.23
C THR A 856 -11.95 -5.35 48.30
N ARG A 857 -12.63 -5.27 47.15
CA ARG A 857 -14.06 -5.54 47.11
C ARG A 857 -14.25 -7.05 47.26
N GLU A 858 -14.98 -7.48 48.28
CA GLU A 858 -15.59 -8.80 48.27
C GLU A 858 -16.55 -8.89 47.07
N SER A 859 -16.73 -10.09 46.51
CA SER A 859 -17.68 -10.29 45.41
C SER A 859 -19.10 -9.95 45.89
N ALA A 860 -19.95 -9.34 45.06
CA ALA A 860 -21.29 -8.92 45.45
C ALA A 860 -22.31 -9.13 44.33
N PHE A 861 -23.42 -9.79 44.65
CA PHE A 861 -24.45 -10.19 43.70
C PHE A 861 -25.77 -9.46 44.00
N VAL A 862 -26.41 -8.93 42.96
CA VAL A 862 -27.71 -8.27 43.03
C VAL A 862 -28.63 -8.87 41.98
N ALA A 863 -29.84 -9.26 42.37
CA ALA A 863 -30.82 -9.85 41.45
C ALA A 863 -32.25 -9.38 41.75
N GLY A 864 -33.13 -9.36 40.75
CA GLY A 864 -34.56 -9.13 40.96
C GLY A 864 -35.23 -10.34 41.60
N THR A 865 -34.92 -11.54 41.14
CA THR A 865 -35.38 -12.80 41.75
C THR A 865 -34.29 -13.88 41.72
N VAL A 866 -34.33 -14.80 42.68
CA VAL A 866 -33.40 -15.95 42.76
C VAL A 866 -34.16 -17.19 43.24
N GLY A 867 -33.95 -18.33 42.59
CA GLY A 867 -34.51 -19.62 43.03
C GLY A 867 -33.80 -20.14 44.29
N ALA A 868 -34.48 -20.96 45.10
CA ALA A 868 -33.96 -21.47 46.37
C ALA A 868 -32.59 -22.15 46.24
N ASP A 869 -32.42 -23.01 45.22
CA ASP A 869 -31.15 -23.71 44.97
C ASP A 869 -30.01 -22.75 44.63
N THR A 870 -30.28 -21.72 43.81
CA THR A 870 -29.29 -20.69 43.47
C THR A 870 -28.92 -19.86 44.70
N ALA A 871 -29.90 -19.47 45.51
CA ALA A 871 -29.68 -18.69 46.73
C ALA A 871 -28.82 -19.47 47.74
N GLN A 872 -29.09 -20.76 47.92
CA GLN A 872 -28.29 -21.63 48.78
C GLN A 872 -26.84 -21.72 48.30
N ARG A 873 -26.61 -21.89 46.99
CA ARG A 873 -25.27 -21.97 46.40
C ARG A 873 -24.46 -20.69 46.57
N ILE A 874 -25.10 -19.53 46.39
CA ILE A 874 -24.46 -18.22 46.59
C ILE A 874 -24.09 -18.05 48.08
N SER A 875 -24.98 -18.49 48.99
CA SER A 875 -24.69 -18.53 50.42
C SER A 875 -23.51 -19.45 50.76
N ASP A 876 -23.43 -20.64 50.13
CA ASP A 876 -22.32 -21.59 50.35
C ASP A 876 -20.96 -21.02 49.87
N LEU A 877 -20.98 -20.09 48.92
CA LEU A 877 -19.80 -19.34 48.45
C LEU A 877 -19.44 -18.13 49.33
N ASN A 878 -20.25 -17.83 50.35
CA ASN A 878 -20.10 -16.64 51.20
C ASN A 878 -20.10 -15.32 50.41
N ILE A 879 -20.88 -15.25 49.32
CA ILE A 879 -21.03 -14.05 48.51
C ILE A 879 -22.28 -13.29 48.97
N PRO A 880 -22.17 -12.01 49.35
CA PRO A 880 -23.31 -11.15 49.59
C PRO A 880 -24.32 -11.16 48.42
N LEU A 881 -25.56 -11.55 48.71
CA LEU A 881 -26.69 -11.52 47.77
C LEU A 881 -27.74 -10.50 48.24
N SER A 882 -28.03 -9.52 47.40
CA SER A 882 -29.10 -8.54 47.61
C SER A 882 -30.21 -8.75 46.58
N LEU A 883 -31.46 -8.84 47.06
CA LEU A 883 -32.65 -8.84 46.20
C LEU A 883 -33.17 -7.41 46.05
N ARG A 884 -33.64 -7.06 44.85
CA ARG A 884 -34.24 -5.75 44.56
C ARG A 884 -35.68 -5.62 45.01
#